data_AF-A0A839W5A0-F1
#
_entry.id   AF-A0A839W5A0-F1
#
_cell.length_a   1.000
_cell.length_b   1.000
_cell.length_c   1.000
_cell.angle_alpha   90.00
_cell.angle_beta   90.00
_cell.angle_gamma   90.00
#
_symmetry.space_group_name_H-M   'P 1'
#
loop_
_entity.id
_entity.type
_entity.pdbx_description
1 polymer ?
#
loop_
_entity_poly.entity_id
_entity_poly.type
_entity_poly.pdbx_seq_one_letter_code
_entity_poly.pdbx_strand_id
1 'polypeptide(L)'
;MSTHTSELQLAARKNLIQNPTSRNADPMEWFASYKLLTNPTDRDKEILRAALTFGRDSIYLYSRYGGSFLEGVSAPTSRKLAIATLNYQCSIIMDKQQAKVKKLIRGGETSLDRLASTPLGGNIQSLSAGDMFDNTVDAVELWLKKNAYVNAKNDVISNYGGVAAAALMYCSIEKGYASLWQQTIWNDWKLIDDDGAVIHAPCDIDKEKLRISWGIRHESKFSQHAVLAISDWKHKMSSDERQKKISRRTVTAIEVRPNGKKEFRVNVPKQSENKPDSLYLTKVSVDNSYLSLFWNENLPSVGVSVSVAVEAFLIISDIAEVLARGLGKRGLSGRECVSLWSLGISVERLKEIFQQCLSVSDEQARVIIEFFSWTPTSYKGLWGAPLVSVSNGSRVCIARPVVSNPNMQRTIEIIMKRGGLTDDENENSRGKPFESNVRREIISAIKRNGILSKSICAEHALKRKGAGEEIDLLFTIGRTLFVGEVKCWMFPSDPLEYANRNRAIEKAASQARKKAAWVKENIERVAGHLGVDSDRLKGFNVVPIVVQNQSYGMSLEVNEVVVTDFDFLALYIGSSRYTAGGALLADGRESFRFESFYHSEIEAEANFCRTMKDPPVLKRFKDRLQWMVNEFPTSGDCPLYFMSGVLGELTGADKALSDAASVAMD
;
A
#
# COMPACT_ATOMS: atom_id res chain seq x y z
N MET A 1 -2.93 -24.84 -2.09
CA MET A 1 -3.23 -24.09 -3.33
C MET A 1 -2.85 -24.97 -4.50
N SER A 2 -3.82 -25.66 -5.09
CA SER A 2 -3.68 -26.34 -6.38
C SER A 2 -5.08 -26.62 -6.89
N THR A 3 -5.48 -25.87 -7.90
CA THR A 3 -6.59 -26.18 -8.79
C THR A 3 -5.98 -26.19 -10.19
N HIS A 4 -6.35 -27.16 -11.02
CA HIS A 4 -5.87 -27.30 -12.40
C HIS A 4 -5.70 -25.93 -13.06
N THR A 5 -4.47 -25.63 -13.47
CA THR A 5 -4.17 -24.33 -14.07
C THR A 5 -4.85 -24.29 -15.43
N SER A 6 -5.84 -23.41 -15.59
CA SER A 6 -6.53 -23.19 -16.86
C SER A 6 -5.51 -22.87 -17.96
N GLU A 7 -5.57 -23.62 -19.06
CA GLU A 7 -4.67 -23.43 -20.21
C GLU A 7 -4.92 -22.06 -20.85
N LEU A 8 -6.18 -21.63 -20.91
CA LEU A 8 -6.55 -20.31 -21.42
C LEU A 8 -6.01 -19.18 -20.52
N GLN A 9 -6.07 -19.36 -19.20
CA GLN A 9 -5.46 -18.44 -18.24
C GLN A 9 -3.95 -18.34 -18.45
N LEU A 10 -3.27 -19.47 -18.65
CA LEU A 10 -1.83 -19.48 -18.90
C LEU A 10 -1.47 -18.79 -20.21
N ALA A 11 -2.25 -19.00 -21.27
CA ALA A 11 -2.07 -18.32 -22.55
C ALA A 11 -2.22 -16.80 -22.38
N ALA A 12 -3.25 -16.36 -21.67
CA ALA A 12 -3.48 -14.95 -21.34
C ALA A 12 -2.33 -14.34 -20.53
N ARG A 13 -1.88 -15.04 -19.47
CA ARG A 13 -0.78 -14.60 -18.58
C ARG A 13 0.56 -14.48 -19.32
N LYS A 14 0.75 -15.28 -20.36
CA LYS A 14 1.93 -15.25 -21.24
C LYS A 14 1.79 -14.27 -22.41
N ASN A 15 0.68 -13.52 -22.48
CA ASN A 15 0.33 -12.65 -23.62
C ASN A 15 0.33 -13.38 -24.97
N LEU A 16 -0.04 -14.67 -24.99
CA LEU A 16 -0.25 -15.44 -26.22
C LEU A 16 -1.59 -15.13 -26.89
N ILE A 17 -2.50 -14.50 -26.14
CA ILE A 17 -3.79 -13.99 -26.61
C ILE A 17 -3.83 -12.53 -26.18
N GLN A 18 -4.31 -11.66 -27.05
CA GLN A 18 -4.36 -10.24 -26.74
C GLN A 18 -5.33 -9.95 -25.57
N ASN A 19 -4.93 -9.06 -24.67
CA ASN A 19 -5.77 -8.66 -23.53
C ASN A 19 -7.13 -8.11 -24.05
N PRO A 20 -8.28 -8.63 -23.56
CA PRO A 20 -9.60 -8.26 -24.06
C PRO A 20 -9.91 -6.77 -23.88
N THR A 21 -9.31 -6.11 -22.88
CA THR A 21 -9.52 -4.68 -22.61
C THR A 21 -8.54 -3.79 -23.36
N SER A 22 -7.82 -4.30 -24.36
CA SER A 22 -6.90 -3.51 -25.18
C SER A 22 -7.57 -3.03 -26.46
N ARG A 23 -7.07 -1.92 -27.02
CA ARG A 23 -7.69 -1.27 -28.18
C ARG A 23 -7.82 -2.15 -29.42
N ASN A 24 -6.85 -3.05 -29.65
CA ASN A 24 -6.84 -3.91 -30.83
C ASN A 24 -7.29 -5.35 -30.50
N ALA A 25 -7.95 -5.56 -29.35
CA ALA A 25 -8.39 -6.89 -28.97
C ALA A 25 -9.43 -7.43 -29.95
N ASP A 26 -9.29 -8.69 -30.37
CA ASP A 26 -10.29 -9.41 -31.14
C ASP A 26 -10.99 -10.46 -30.25
N PRO A 27 -12.29 -10.29 -29.95
CA PRO A 27 -13.05 -11.29 -29.21
C PRO A 27 -13.05 -12.68 -29.87
N MET A 28 -12.90 -12.76 -31.20
CA MET A 28 -12.85 -14.03 -31.91
C MET A 28 -11.56 -14.81 -31.64
N GLU A 29 -10.46 -14.13 -31.33
CA GLU A 29 -9.19 -14.76 -30.93
C GLU A 29 -9.39 -15.61 -29.67
N TRP A 30 -10.11 -15.07 -28.68
CA TRP A 30 -10.43 -15.78 -27.43
C TRP A 30 -11.28 -17.04 -27.67
N PHE A 31 -12.28 -16.95 -28.56
CA PHE A 31 -13.11 -18.09 -28.91
C PHE A 31 -12.33 -19.16 -29.68
N ALA A 32 -11.45 -18.74 -30.60
CA ALA A 32 -10.57 -19.64 -31.32
C ALA A 32 -9.59 -20.35 -30.37
N SER A 33 -8.94 -19.63 -29.46
CA SER A 33 -8.04 -20.23 -28.47
C SER A 33 -8.75 -21.21 -27.55
N TYR A 34 -9.98 -20.91 -27.11
CA TYR A 34 -10.77 -21.84 -26.30
C TYR A 34 -11.13 -23.12 -27.07
N LYS A 35 -11.48 -23.02 -28.36
CA LYS A 35 -11.80 -24.19 -29.20
C LYS A 35 -10.61 -25.12 -29.45
N LEU A 36 -9.38 -24.61 -29.32
CA LEU A 36 -8.15 -25.39 -29.47
C LEU A 36 -7.79 -26.18 -28.21
N LEU A 37 -8.48 -25.97 -27.09
CA LEU A 37 -8.24 -26.71 -25.85
C LEU A 37 -8.73 -28.15 -25.99
N THR A 38 -7.85 -29.11 -25.71
CA THR A 38 -8.20 -30.54 -25.75
C THR A 38 -9.16 -30.92 -24.62
N ASN A 39 -9.01 -30.30 -23.45
CA ASN A 39 -9.81 -30.58 -22.25
C ASN A 39 -10.17 -29.27 -21.52
N PRO A 40 -11.11 -28.47 -22.04
CA PRO A 40 -11.47 -27.19 -21.43
C PRO A 40 -12.06 -27.39 -20.03
N THR A 41 -11.50 -26.69 -19.05
CA THR A 41 -11.98 -26.67 -17.67
C THR A 41 -13.13 -25.68 -17.49
N ASP A 42 -13.87 -25.76 -16.38
CA ASP A 42 -14.86 -24.73 -16.04
C ASP A 42 -14.21 -23.36 -15.85
N ARG A 43 -12.95 -23.33 -15.37
CA ARG A 43 -12.20 -22.08 -15.27
C ARG A 43 -11.89 -21.48 -16.65
N ASP A 44 -11.61 -22.30 -17.66
CA ASP A 44 -11.43 -21.81 -19.04
C ASP A 44 -12.73 -21.17 -19.57
N LYS A 45 -13.89 -21.76 -19.28
CA LYS A 45 -15.20 -21.19 -19.63
C LYS A 45 -15.45 -19.85 -18.95
N GLU A 46 -15.17 -19.77 -17.64
CA GLU A 46 -15.30 -18.52 -16.87
C GLU A 46 -14.40 -17.41 -17.43
N ILE A 47 -13.16 -17.74 -17.78
CA ILE A 47 -12.21 -16.79 -18.37
C ILE A 47 -12.65 -16.34 -19.75
N LEU A 48 -13.10 -17.27 -20.61
CA LEU A 48 -13.66 -16.93 -21.92
C LEU A 48 -14.85 -15.98 -21.77
N ARG A 49 -15.79 -16.29 -20.88
CA ARG A 49 -16.97 -15.44 -20.62
C ARG A 49 -16.56 -14.04 -20.18
N ALA A 50 -15.60 -13.92 -19.26
CA ALA A 50 -15.08 -12.64 -18.81
C ALA A 50 -14.39 -11.87 -19.93
N ALA A 51 -13.56 -12.53 -20.74
CA ALA A 51 -12.87 -11.91 -21.87
C ALA A 51 -13.86 -11.36 -22.92
N LEU A 52 -14.90 -12.12 -23.26
CA LEU A 52 -15.93 -11.68 -24.20
C LEU A 52 -16.75 -10.51 -23.64
N THR A 53 -17.12 -10.56 -22.36
CA THR A 53 -17.90 -9.50 -21.70
C THR A 53 -17.12 -8.19 -21.66
N PHE A 54 -15.93 -8.21 -21.07
CA PHE A 54 -15.09 -7.01 -20.95
C PHE A 54 -14.58 -6.52 -22.30
N GLY A 55 -14.29 -7.44 -23.23
CA GLY A 55 -13.85 -7.10 -24.59
C GLY A 55 -14.92 -6.36 -25.38
N ARG A 56 -16.17 -6.85 -25.37
CA ARG A 56 -17.31 -6.19 -26.00
C ARG A 56 -17.47 -4.76 -25.46
N ASP A 57 -17.52 -4.60 -24.15
CA ASP A 57 -17.74 -3.28 -23.54
C ASP A 57 -16.55 -2.34 -23.75
N SER A 58 -15.33 -2.86 -23.78
CA SER A 58 -14.14 -2.07 -24.09
C SER A 58 -14.15 -1.58 -25.54
N ILE A 59 -14.49 -2.44 -26.51
CA ILE A 59 -14.65 -2.06 -27.93
C ILE A 59 -15.73 -0.98 -28.09
N TYR A 60 -16.85 -1.12 -27.37
CA TYR A 60 -17.89 -0.09 -27.36
C TYR A 60 -17.34 1.24 -26.82
N LEU A 61 -16.66 1.22 -25.67
CA LEU A 61 -16.02 2.41 -25.10
C LEU A 61 -15.05 3.08 -26.11
N TYR A 62 -14.21 2.28 -26.77
CA TYR A 62 -13.24 2.77 -27.76
C TYR A 62 -13.91 3.39 -28.99
N SER A 63 -14.92 2.73 -29.56
CA SER A 63 -15.62 3.19 -30.75
C SER A 63 -16.46 4.44 -30.48
N ARG A 64 -17.09 4.53 -29.31
CA ARG A 64 -17.98 5.64 -28.95
C ARG A 64 -17.22 6.88 -28.48
N TYR A 65 -16.12 6.70 -27.75
CA TYR A 65 -15.45 7.78 -27.02
C TYR A 65 -13.94 7.91 -27.31
N GLY A 66 -13.28 6.87 -27.82
CA GLY A 66 -11.82 6.78 -27.86
C GLY A 66 -11.08 7.78 -28.77
N GLY A 67 -11.78 8.47 -29.69
CA GLY A 67 -11.18 9.43 -30.62
C GLY A 67 -11.44 10.91 -30.33
N SER A 68 -12.43 11.24 -29.50
CA SER A 68 -13.02 12.59 -29.49
C SER A 68 -12.68 13.44 -28.27
N PHE A 69 -12.35 12.85 -27.11
CA PHE A 69 -12.26 13.63 -25.87
C PHE A 69 -11.01 14.54 -25.77
N LEU A 70 -9.97 14.34 -26.60
CA LEU A 70 -8.81 15.24 -26.69
C LEU A 70 -8.71 15.99 -28.02
N GLU A 71 -9.78 15.95 -28.82
CA GLU A 71 -9.80 16.67 -30.09
C GLU A 71 -9.62 18.17 -29.84
N GLY A 72 -8.70 18.79 -30.59
CA GLY A 72 -8.38 20.21 -30.44
C GLY A 72 -7.59 20.58 -29.16
N VAL A 73 -7.12 19.62 -28.36
CA VAL A 73 -6.28 19.89 -27.16
C VAL A 73 -4.83 19.62 -27.51
N SER A 74 -3.91 20.58 -27.38
CA SER A 74 -2.49 20.30 -27.61
C SER A 74 -1.88 19.41 -26.52
N ALA A 75 -0.82 18.67 -26.83
CA ALA A 75 -0.19 17.75 -25.88
C ALA A 75 0.27 18.44 -24.56
N PRO A 76 0.87 19.65 -24.57
CA PRO A 76 1.21 20.35 -23.33
C PRO A 76 -0.01 20.77 -22.51
N THR A 77 -1.08 21.21 -23.17
CA THR A 77 -2.33 21.63 -22.52
C THR A 77 -3.07 20.44 -21.93
N SER A 78 -3.10 19.31 -22.64
CA SER A 78 -3.68 18.05 -22.15
C SER A 78 -2.94 17.54 -20.89
N ARG A 79 -1.60 17.56 -20.85
CA ARG A 79 -0.85 17.23 -19.60
C ARG A 79 -1.21 18.13 -18.43
N LYS A 80 -1.26 19.44 -18.66
CA LYS A 80 -1.64 20.41 -17.61
C LYS A 80 -3.07 20.19 -17.15
N LEU A 81 -4.00 19.96 -18.08
CA LEU A 81 -5.39 19.70 -17.79
C LEU A 81 -5.58 18.39 -17.01
N ALA A 82 -4.83 17.34 -17.35
CA ALA A 82 -4.86 16.07 -16.64
C ALA A 82 -4.47 16.23 -15.16
N ILE A 83 -3.36 16.90 -14.87
CA ILE A 83 -2.91 17.17 -13.49
C ILE A 83 -3.82 18.18 -12.77
N ALA A 84 -4.32 19.19 -13.47
CA ALA A 84 -5.30 20.11 -12.91
C ALA A 84 -6.59 19.38 -12.50
N THR A 85 -7.06 18.44 -13.33
CA THR A 85 -8.23 17.60 -13.06
C THR A 85 -7.97 16.73 -11.83
N LEU A 86 -6.82 16.07 -11.76
CA LEU A 86 -6.42 15.26 -10.61
C LEU A 86 -6.47 16.07 -9.30
N ASN A 87 -5.84 17.24 -9.30
CA ASN A 87 -5.74 18.09 -8.11
C ASN A 87 -7.09 18.69 -7.70
N TYR A 88 -7.93 19.04 -8.67
CA TYR A 88 -9.30 19.52 -8.43
C TYR A 88 -10.17 18.42 -7.82
N GLN A 89 -10.16 17.20 -8.38
CA GLN A 89 -10.87 16.05 -7.81
C GLN A 89 -10.38 15.72 -6.41
N CYS A 90 -9.06 15.80 -6.19
CA CYS A 90 -8.49 15.60 -4.86
C CYS A 90 -9.11 16.57 -3.83
N SER A 91 -9.27 17.84 -4.19
CA SER A 91 -9.90 18.82 -3.29
C SER A 91 -11.35 18.46 -2.98
N ILE A 92 -12.13 18.04 -3.98
CA ILE A 92 -13.53 17.62 -3.79
C ILE A 92 -13.62 16.40 -2.86
N ILE A 93 -12.78 15.40 -3.07
CA ILE A 93 -12.76 14.17 -2.27
C ILE A 93 -12.41 14.51 -0.82
N MET A 94 -11.37 15.32 -0.59
CA MET A 94 -10.98 15.74 0.75
C MET A 94 -12.08 16.53 1.47
N ASP A 95 -12.76 17.46 0.79
CA ASP A 95 -13.86 18.22 1.38
C ASP A 95 -15.03 17.32 1.79
N LYS A 96 -15.40 16.37 0.92
CA LYS A 96 -16.44 15.36 1.21
C LYS A 96 -16.05 14.45 2.37
N GLN A 97 -14.80 13.99 2.38
CA GLN A 97 -14.28 13.14 3.46
C GLN A 97 -14.30 13.87 4.79
N GLN A 98 -13.80 15.11 4.85
CA GLN A 98 -13.82 15.91 6.06
C GLN A 98 -15.24 16.15 6.57
N ALA A 99 -16.19 16.46 5.69
CA ALA A 99 -17.59 16.64 6.07
C ALA A 99 -18.20 15.35 6.63
N LYS A 100 -17.92 14.20 6.00
CA LYS A 100 -18.41 12.88 6.43
C LYS A 100 -17.79 12.45 7.77
N VAL A 101 -16.47 12.59 7.92
CA VAL A 101 -15.74 12.29 9.17
C VAL A 101 -16.27 13.15 10.31
N LYS A 102 -16.46 14.47 10.10
CA LYS A 102 -17.07 15.34 11.12
C LYS A 102 -18.47 14.87 11.52
N LYS A 103 -19.28 14.39 10.58
CA LYS A 103 -20.61 13.85 10.86
C LYS A 103 -20.55 12.55 11.68
N LEU A 104 -19.61 11.65 11.35
CA LEU A 104 -19.43 10.40 12.09
C LEU A 104 -18.91 10.61 13.50
N ILE A 105 -17.91 11.49 13.69
CA ILE A 105 -17.39 11.84 15.01
C ILE A 105 -18.50 12.44 15.88
N ARG A 106 -19.34 13.33 15.33
CA ARG A 106 -20.52 13.86 16.04
C ARG A 106 -21.58 12.80 16.38
N GLY A 107 -21.56 11.67 15.68
CA GLY A 107 -22.42 10.51 15.95
C GLY A 107 -21.80 9.48 16.89
N GLY A 108 -20.66 9.79 17.53
CA GLY A 108 -19.99 8.90 18.49
C GLY A 108 -19.02 7.88 17.87
N GLU A 109 -18.71 7.97 16.57
CA GLU A 109 -17.75 7.03 15.97
C GLU A 109 -16.31 7.35 16.41
N THR A 110 -15.63 6.37 17.02
CA THR A 110 -14.25 6.51 17.50
C THR A 110 -13.24 5.62 16.78
N SER A 111 -13.68 4.73 15.88
CA SER A 111 -12.79 3.84 15.13
C SER A 111 -12.10 4.58 14.00
N LEU A 112 -10.78 4.80 14.13
CA LEU A 112 -9.98 5.44 13.10
C LEU A 112 -9.97 4.66 11.78
N ASP A 113 -9.85 3.33 11.85
CA ASP A 113 -9.90 2.46 10.67
C ASP A 113 -11.25 2.63 9.93
N ARG A 114 -12.36 2.82 10.66
CA ARG A 114 -13.68 3.08 10.07
C ARG A 114 -13.78 4.49 9.50
N LEU A 115 -13.30 5.50 10.22
CA LEU A 115 -13.29 6.89 9.74
C LEU A 115 -12.50 7.02 8.43
N ALA A 116 -11.41 6.26 8.29
CA ALA A 116 -10.60 6.20 7.07
C ALA A 116 -11.29 5.44 5.93
N SER A 117 -11.96 4.32 6.22
CA SER A 117 -12.61 3.45 5.23
C SER A 117 -14.07 3.82 4.92
N THR A 118 -14.60 4.89 5.53
CA THR A 118 -15.99 5.30 5.34
C THR A 118 -16.27 5.64 3.86
N PRO A 119 -17.29 5.00 3.25
CA PRO A 119 -17.66 5.33 1.88
C PRO A 119 -18.17 6.77 1.73
N LEU A 120 -17.64 7.46 0.72
CA LEU A 120 -18.15 8.73 0.23
C LEU A 120 -19.25 8.40 -0.79
N GLY A 121 -20.51 8.55 -0.39
CA GLY A 121 -21.64 8.30 -1.28
C GLY A 121 -21.52 9.08 -2.59
N GLY A 122 -21.62 8.37 -3.71
CA GLY A 122 -21.78 8.91 -5.05
C GLY A 122 -23.17 8.58 -5.62
N ASN A 123 -23.47 9.10 -6.81
CA ASN A 123 -24.74 8.84 -7.49
C ASN A 123 -24.85 7.37 -7.99
N ILE A 124 -23.71 6.70 -8.19
CA ILE A 124 -23.62 5.35 -8.79
C ILE A 124 -22.82 4.38 -7.89
N GLN A 125 -21.76 4.85 -7.23
CA GLN A 125 -20.86 4.01 -6.43
C GLN A 125 -20.63 4.59 -5.02
N SER A 126 -20.39 3.69 -4.06
CA SER A 126 -20.06 4.03 -2.68
C SER A 126 -18.63 3.56 -2.39
N LEU A 127 -17.65 4.44 -2.61
CA LEU A 127 -16.21 4.14 -2.48
C LEU A 127 -15.59 4.90 -1.32
N SER A 128 -14.55 4.35 -0.69
CA SER A 128 -13.77 5.10 0.30
C SER A 128 -12.99 6.24 -0.37
N ALA A 129 -12.53 7.22 0.42
CA ALA A 129 -11.69 8.30 -0.12
C ALA A 129 -10.41 7.76 -0.76
N GLY A 130 -9.79 6.73 -0.15
CA GLY A 130 -8.61 6.05 -0.67
C GLY A 130 -8.85 5.44 -2.05
N ASP A 131 -9.92 4.65 -2.19
CA ASP A 131 -10.28 4.03 -3.48
C ASP A 131 -10.56 5.07 -4.57
N MET A 132 -11.19 6.20 -4.19
CA MET A 132 -11.42 7.31 -5.13
C MET A 132 -10.11 7.98 -5.58
N PHE A 133 -9.14 8.15 -4.67
CA PHE A 133 -7.82 8.66 -5.04
C PHE A 133 -7.09 7.70 -5.96
N ASP A 134 -7.04 6.41 -5.62
CA ASP A 134 -6.41 5.36 -6.44
C ASP A 134 -6.99 5.32 -7.86
N ASN A 135 -8.31 5.29 -7.97
CA ASN A 135 -8.99 5.29 -9.27
C ASN A 135 -8.72 6.58 -10.07
N THR A 136 -8.70 7.74 -9.41
CA THR A 136 -8.46 9.03 -10.09
C THR A 136 -7.01 9.16 -10.56
N VAL A 137 -6.03 8.76 -9.73
CA VAL A 137 -4.61 8.78 -10.08
C VAL A 137 -4.34 7.84 -11.25
N ASP A 138 -4.85 6.61 -11.20
CA ASP A 138 -4.66 5.63 -12.27
C ASP A 138 -5.33 6.05 -13.59
N ALA A 139 -6.53 6.65 -13.52
CA ALA A 139 -7.21 7.20 -14.70
C ALA A 139 -6.42 8.36 -15.33
N VAL A 140 -5.88 9.26 -14.50
CA VAL A 140 -5.07 10.39 -14.98
C VAL A 140 -3.72 9.90 -15.53
N GLU A 141 -3.11 8.88 -14.95
CA GLU A 141 -1.92 8.26 -15.52
C GLU A 141 -2.21 7.67 -16.91
N LEU A 142 -3.34 6.99 -17.09
CA LEU A 142 -3.73 6.47 -18.39
C LEU A 142 -3.96 7.61 -19.41
N TRP A 143 -4.57 8.72 -18.98
CA TRP A 143 -4.70 9.93 -19.79
C TRP A 143 -3.31 10.46 -20.21
N LEU A 144 -2.36 10.59 -19.27
CA LEU A 144 -1.00 11.04 -19.57
C LEU A 144 -0.29 10.13 -20.58
N LYS A 145 -0.49 8.81 -20.52
CA LYS A 145 0.04 7.86 -21.52
C LYS A 145 -0.59 8.08 -22.90
N LYS A 146 -1.91 8.30 -22.95
CA LYS A 146 -2.63 8.59 -24.20
C LYS A 146 -2.24 9.94 -24.82
N ASN A 147 -1.66 10.83 -24.03
CA ASN A 147 -1.18 12.13 -24.52
C ASN A 147 -0.10 12.02 -25.61
N ALA A 148 0.56 10.86 -25.75
CA ALA A 148 1.49 10.59 -26.86
C ALA A 148 0.80 10.58 -28.23
N TYR A 149 -0.52 10.38 -28.28
CA TYR A 149 -1.32 10.31 -29.52
C TYR A 149 -2.03 11.62 -29.85
N VAL A 150 -1.77 12.69 -29.10
CA VAL A 150 -2.38 13.99 -29.30
C VAL A 150 -1.67 14.72 -30.45
N ASN A 151 -2.40 14.93 -31.55
CA ASN A 151 -1.85 15.52 -32.78
C ASN A 151 -2.14 17.02 -32.94
N ALA A 152 -2.99 17.61 -32.09
CA ALA A 152 -3.34 19.02 -32.20
C ALA A 152 -2.14 19.91 -31.88
N LYS A 153 -1.79 20.80 -32.83
CA LYS A 153 -0.72 21.79 -32.65
C LYS A 153 -1.15 23.01 -31.82
N ASN A 154 -2.43 23.37 -31.94
CA ASN A 154 -3.02 24.52 -31.27
C ASN A 154 -4.24 24.09 -30.45
N ASP A 155 -4.48 24.79 -29.33
CA ASP A 155 -5.64 24.56 -28.49
C ASP A 155 -6.89 25.22 -29.10
N VAL A 156 -7.96 24.44 -29.29
CA VAL A 156 -9.31 24.89 -29.67
C VAL A 156 -10.26 24.38 -28.59
N ILE A 157 -10.15 24.94 -27.38
CA ILE A 157 -10.88 24.47 -26.20
C ILE A 157 -11.76 25.61 -25.67
N SER A 158 -13.08 25.46 -25.84
CA SER A 158 -14.07 26.37 -25.25
C SER A 158 -14.52 25.94 -23.85
N ASN A 159 -14.47 24.63 -23.55
CA ASN A 159 -14.96 24.06 -22.29
C ASN A 159 -13.94 23.07 -21.67
N TYR A 160 -13.00 23.60 -20.88
CA TYR A 160 -12.00 22.78 -20.19
C TYR A 160 -12.62 21.78 -19.21
N GLY A 161 -13.68 22.17 -18.50
CA GLY A 161 -14.37 21.29 -17.55
C GLY A 161 -15.05 20.11 -18.24
N GLY A 162 -15.68 20.32 -19.40
CA GLY A 162 -16.29 19.27 -20.21
C GLY A 162 -15.26 18.27 -20.74
N VAL A 163 -14.14 18.77 -21.29
CA VAL A 163 -13.01 17.94 -21.73
C VAL A 163 -12.45 17.11 -20.57
N ALA A 164 -12.21 17.75 -19.42
CA ALA A 164 -11.71 17.07 -18.23
C ALA A 164 -12.65 15.98 -17.73
N ALA A 165 -13.96 16.24 -17.67
CA ALA A 165 -14.95 15.26 -17.26
C ALA A 165 -15.02 14.08 -18.23
N ALA A 166 -15.03 14.33 -19.54
CA ALA A 166 -15.05 13.28 -20.56
C ALA A 166 -13.77 12.42 -20.51
N ALA A 167 -12.60 13.05 -20.41
CA ALA A 167 -11.32 12.35 -20.33
C ALA A 167 -11.21 11.48 -19.07
N LEU A 168 -11.60 12.02 -17.91
CA LEU A 168 -11.57 11.30 -16.64
C LEU A 168 -12.56 10.13 -16.65
N MET A 169 -13.79 10.34 -17.12
CA MET A 169 -14.81 9.29 -17.26
C MET A 169 -14.29 8.15 -18.14
N TYR A 170 -13.83 8.48 -19.35
CA TYR A 170 -13.32 7.52 -20.31
C TYR A 170 -12.14 6.71 -19.73
N CYS A 171 -11.14 7.39 -19.17
CA CYS A 171 -9.95 6.72 -18.63
C CYS A 171 -10.26 5.90 -17.37
N SER A 172 -11.20 6.35 -16.54
CA SER A 172 -11.65 5.62 -15.35
C SER A 172 -12.38 4.33 -15.71
N ILE A 173 -13.28 4.37 -16.69
CA ILE A 173 -13.99 3.17 -17.16
C ILE A 173 -13.01 2.19 -17.82
N GLU A 174 -12.12 2.66 -18.71
CA GLU A 174 -11.11 1.82 -19.36
C GLU A 174 -10.20 1.14 -18.33
N LYS A 175 -9.73 1.90 -17.34
CA LYS A 175 -8.93 1.37 -16.25
C LYS A 175 -9.72 0.38 -15.38
N GLY A 176 -11.00 0.66 -15.11
CA GLY A 176 -11.88 -0.22 -14.37
C GLY A 176 -12.03 -1.59 -15.04
N TYR A 177 -12.32 -1.63 -16.35
CA TYR A 177 -12.34 -2.89 -17.10
C TYR A 177 -11.01 -3.64 -17.03
N ALA A 178 -9.89 -2.94 -17.20
CA ALA A 178 -8.57 -3.55 -17.08
C ALA A 178 -8.36 -4.14 -15.67
N SER A 179 -8.79 -3.46 -14.61
CA SER A 179 -8.70 -3.95 -13.22
C SER A 179 -9.57 -5.18 -12.98
N LEU A 180 -10.84 -5.20 -13.42
CA LEU A 180 -11.73 -6.36 -13.31
C LEU A 180 -11.15 -7.58 -14.06
N TRP A 181 -10.56 -7.34 -15.22
CA TRP A 181 -9.85 -8.37 -15.97
C TRP A 181 -8.62 -8.90 -15.23
N GLN A 182 -7.78 -8.03 -14.67
CA GLN A 182 -6.61 -8.46 -13.88
C GLN A 182 -7.02 -9.29 -12.65
N GLN A 183 -8.09 -8.92 -11.96
CA GLN A 183 -8.65 -9.72 -10.85
C GLN A 183 -9.09 -11.11 -11.32
N THR A 184 -9.75 -11.19 -12.48
CA THR A 184 -10.16 -12.46 -13.10
C THR A 184 -8.94 -13.33 -13.43
N ILE A 185 -7.90 -12.75 -14.03
CA ILE A 185 -6.73 -13.54 -14.45
C ILE A 185 -5.82 -13.93 -13.29
N TRP A 186 -5.70 -13.12 -12.23
CA TRP A 186 -4.66 -13.35 -11.21
C TRP A 186 -5.19 -13.73 -9.83
N ASN A 187 -6.42 -13.37 -9.47
CA ASN A 187 -6.96 -13.52 -8.11
C ASN A 187 -8.17 -14.46 -8.01
N ASP A 188 -8.44 -15.27 -9.04
CA ASP A 188 -9.57 -16.21 -9.06
C ASP A 188 -10.93 -15.53 -8.90
N TRP A 189 -11.15 -14.40 -9.58
CA TRP A 189 -12.48 -13.78 -9.69
C TRP A 189 -13.25 -14.31 -10.90
N LYS A 190 -14.58 -14.22 -10.88
CA LYS A 190 -15.46 -14.68 -11.96
C LYS A 190 -16.69 -13.78 -12.13
N LEU A 191 -17.41 -14.00 -13.23
CA LEU A 191 -18.72 -13.42 -13.48
C LEU A 191 -19.82 -14.41 -13.06
N ILE A 192 -20.79 -13.94 -12.28
CA ILE A 192 -21.94 -14.69 -11.77
C ILE A 192 -23.20 -14.05 -12.35
N ASP A 193 -24.13 -14.85 -12.88
CA ASP A 193 -25.46 -14.34 -13.26
C ASP A 193 -26.34 -14.20 -12.00
N ASP A 194 -27.01 -13.07 -11.85
CA ASP A 194 -27.92 -12.78 -10.76
C ASP A 194 -29.11 -11.96 -11.28
N ASP A 195 -30.30 -12.59 -11.37
CA ASP A 195 -31.57 -11.95 -11.76
C ASP A 195 -31.51 -10.93 -12.90
N GLY A 196 -30.86 -11.28 -14.02
CA GLY A 196 -30.74 -10.43 -15.20
C GLY A 196 -29.57 -9.44 -15.17
N ALA A 197 -28.74 -9.51 -14.13
CA ALA A 197 -27.47 -8.80 -14.01
C ALA A 197 -26.28 -9.77 -13.98
N VAL A 198 -25.08 -9.20 -14.18
CA VAL A 198 -23.81 -9.92 -14.02
C VAL A 198 -23.05 -9.33 -12.85
N ILE A 199 -22.58 -10.16 -11.93
CA ILE A 199 -21.78 -9.75 -10.78
C ILE A 199 -20.35 -10.28 -10.92
N HIS A 200 -19.36 -9.40 -10.89
CA HIS A 200 -17.94 -9.76 -10.78
C HIS A 200 -17.56 -9.96 -9.31
N ALA A 201 -17.21 -11.20 -8.96
CA ALA A 201 -17.06 -11.64 -7.58
C ALA A 201 -15.88 -12.61 -7.39
N PRO A 202 -15.27 -12.69 -6.19
CA PRO A 202 -14.25 -13.69 -5.89
C PRO A 202 -14.85 -15.10 -5.88
N CYS A 203 -14.10 -16.11 -6.35
CA CYS A 203 -14.53 -17.50 -6.25
C CYS A 203 -14.53 -18.02 -4.81
N ASP A 204 -13.63 -17.50 -3.98
CA ASP A 204 -13.50 -17.83 -2.56
C ASP A 204 -13.56 -16.54 -1.74
N ILE A 205 -14.73 -16.33 -1.11
CA ILE A 205 -15.01 -15.14 -0.33
C ILE A 205 -14.11 -15.04 0.91
N ASP A 206 -13.80 -16.15 1.56
CA ASP A 206 -13.04 -16.13 2.82
C ASP A 206 -11.55 -15.89 2.58
N LYS A 207 -11.00 -16.48 1.51
CA LYS A 207 -9.63 -16.17 1.04
C LYS A 207 -9.51 -14.68 0.70
N GLU A 208 -10.51 -14.12 0.03
CA GLU A 208 -10.49 -12.71 -0.35
C GLU A 208 -10.69 -11.77 0.85
N LYS A 209 -11.55 -12.14 1.82
CA LYS A 209 -11.66 -11.44 3.11
C LYS A 209 -10.30 -11.39 3.82
N LEU A 210 -9.57 -12.50 3.81
CA LEU A 210 -8.25 -12.58 4.42
C LEU A 210 -7.25 -11.66 3.72
N ARG A 211 -7.26 -11.64 2.38
CA ARG A 211 -6.42 -10.74 1.57
C ARG A 211 -6.66 -9.27 1.91
N ILE A 212 -7.92 -8.85 1.96
CA ILE A 212 -8.30 -7.47 2.29
C ILE A 212 -7.90 -7.13 3.73
N SER A 213 -8.12 -8.07 4.67
CA SER A 213 -7.75 -7.90 6.08
C SER A 213 -6.24 -7.71 6.28
N TRP A 214 -5.40 -8.38 5.49
CA TRP A 214 -3.95 -8.15 5.51
C TRP A 214 -3.58 -6.73 5.10
N GLY A 215 -4.24 -6.19 4.07
CA GLY A 215 -4.06 -4.81 3.61
C GLY A 215 -4.43 -3.81 4.69
N ILE A 216 -5.65 -3.91 5.24
CA ILE A 216 -6.13 -3.01 6.29
C ILE A 216 -5.20 -3.08 7.52
N ARG A 217 -4.82 -4.28 7.97
CA ARG A 217 -3.89 -4.42 9.10
C ARG A 217 -2.54 -3.79 8.82
N HIS A 218 -2.01 -3.98 7.61
CA HIS A 218 -0.71 -3.42 7.22
C HIS A 218 -0.72 -1.88 7.31
N GLU A 219 -1.76 -1.24 6.77
CA GLU A 219 -1.92 0.22 6.83
C GLU A 219 -2.23 0.74 8.24
N SER A 220 -3.08 0.02 8.98
CA SER A 220 -3.45 0.35 10.36
C SER A 220 -2.22 0.34 11.28
N LYS A 221 -1.32 -0.65 11.14
CA LYS A 221 -0.08 -0.72 11.93
C LYS A 221 0.82 0.49 11.71
N PHE A 222 1.05 0.87 10.45
CA PHE A 222 1.91 2.01 10.14
C PHE A 222 1.30 3.33 10.64
N SER A 223 -0.02 3.50 10.48
CA SER A 223 -0.72 4.72 10.88
C SER A 223 -0.96 4.83 12.40
N GLN A 224 -1.04 3.73 13.13
CA GLN A 224 -1.28 3.72 14.58
C GLN A 224 -0.21 4.52 15.34
N HIS A 225 1.06 4.39 14.95
CA HIS A 225 2.16 5.14 15.58
C HIS A 225 2.03 6.65 15.34
N ALA A 226 1.61 7.07 14.14
CA ALA A 226 1.34 8.47 13.86
C ALA A 226 0.18 9.01 14.70
N VAL A 227 -0.88 8.22 14.89
CA VAL A 227 -2.04 8.60 15.71
C VAL A 227 -1.63 8.83 17.17
N LEU A 228 -0.89 7.89 17.76
CA LEU A 228 -0.40 8.02 19.13
C LEU A 228 0.53 9.24 19.25
N ALA A 229 1.39 9.47 18.26
CA ALA A 229 2.26 10.65 18.23
C ALA A 229 1.48 11.97 18.16
N ILE A 230 0.34 12.02 17.47
CA ILE A 230 -0.54 13.20 17.46
C ILE A 230 -1.14 13.43 18.85
N SER A 231 -1.54 12.37 19.54
CA SER A 231 -2.06 12.47 20.92
C SER A 231 -0.98 13.00 21.86
N ASP A 232 0.21 12.38 21.85
CA ASP A 232 1.35 12.81 22.66
C ASP A 232 1.73 14.26 22.36
N TRP A 233 1.78 14.60 21.08
CA TRP A 233 2.04 15.97 20.63
C TRP A 233 1.08 16.94 21.31
N LYS A 234 -0.22 16.69 21.23
CA LYS A 234 -1.26 17.61 21.71
C LYS A 234 -1.37 17.65 23.24
N HIS A 235 -1.24 16.51 23.90
CA HIS A 235 -1.60 16.35 25.32
C HIS A 235 -0.41 16.19 26.27
N LYS A 236 0.74 15.71 25.78
CA LYS A 236 1.91 15.38 26.63
C LYS A 236 3.12 16.27 26.39
N MET A 237 3.26 16.89 25.21
CA MET A 237 4.42 17.73 24.89
C MET A 237 4.17 19.22 25.17
N SER A 238 5.13 19.88 25.81
CA SER A 238 5.19 21.33 25.93
C SER A 238 5.52 22.00 24.58
N SER A 239 5.25 23.31 24.46
CA SER A 239 5.61 24.07 23.25
C SER A 239 7.11 24.04 22.94
N ASP A 240 7.96 24.11 23.95
CA ASP A 240 9.42 24.05 23.76
C ASP A 240 9.87 22.69 23.22
N GLU A 241 9.30 21.59 23.74
CA GLU A 241 9.58 20.24 23.22
C GLU A 241 9.11 20.09 21.77
N ARG A 242 7.91 20.55 21.46
CA ARG A 242 7.36 20.53 20.10
C ARG A 242 8.25 21.30 19.13
N GLN A 243 8.69 22.51 19.51
CA GLN A 243 9.54 23.32 18.66
C GLN A 243 10.92 22.68 18.43
N LYS A 244 11.49 21.97 19.41
CA LYS A 244 12.73 21.20 19.25
C LYS A 244 12.57 20.02 18.28
N LYS A 245 11.37 19.47 18.14
CA LYS A 245 11.07 18.39 17.19
C LYS A 245 10.84 18.89 15.75
N ILE A 246 10.47 20.15 15.56
CA ILE A 246 10.31 20.80 14.25
C ILE A 246 11.59 21.59 13.94
N SER A 247 12.55 20.94 13.28
CA SER A 247 13.83 21.56 12.91
C SER A 247 14.04 21.69 11.40
N ARG A 248 13.25 20.99 10.58
CA ARG A 248 13.41 21.01 9.11
C ARG A 248 12.91 22.32 8.51
N ARG A 249 13.67 22.89 7.57
CA ARG A 249 13.20 23.97 6.70
C ARG A 249 12.36 23.40 5.55
N THR A 250 11.23 24.03 5.25
CA THR A 250 10.38 23.68 4.11
C THR A 250 9.65 24.91 3.57
N VAL A 251 8.87 24.73 2.51
CA VAL A 251 8.02 25.77 1.93
C VAL A 251 6.80 25.99 2.82
N THR A 252 6.68 27.20 3.36
CA THR A 252 5.61 27.53 4.34
C THR A 252 4.54 28.44 3.77
N ALA A 253 4.87 29.27 2.78
CA ALA A 253 3.98 30.23 2.15
C ALA A 253 4.48 30.67 0.77
N ILE A 254 3.63 31.38 0.03
CA ILE A 254 4.02 32.19 -1.13
C ILE A 254 3.85 33.66 -0.75
N GLU A 255 4.90 34.44 -0.95
CA GLU A 255 4.91 35.88 -0.78
C GLU A 255 4.84 36.58 -2.12
N VAL A 256 4.23 37.76 -2.15
CA VAL A 256 4.28 38.65 -3.31
C VAL A 256 5.32 39.72 -3.01
N ARG A 257 6.44 39.72 -3.75
CA ARG A 257 7.44 40.79 -3.65
C ARG A 257 6.86 42.14 -4.10
N PRO A 258 7.46 43.29 -3.73
CA PRO A 258 6.99 44.61 -4.15
C PRO A 258 6.87 44.79 -5.67
N ASN A 259 7.63 44.04 -6.46
CA ASN A 259 7.55 44.01 -7.93
C ASN A 259 6.43 43.09 -8.47
N GLY A 260 5.54 42.57 -7.62
CA GLY A 260 4.46 41.67 -7.98
C GLY A 260 4.88 40.20 -8.19
N LYS A 261 6.17 39.87 -8.11
CA LYS A 261 6.67 38.51 -8.32
C LYS A 261 6.32 37.63 -7.11
N LYS A 262 5.66 36.50 -7.35
CA LYS A 262 5.40 35.47 -6.34
C LYS A 262 6.65 34.67 -6.04
N GLU A 263 6.99 34.50 -4.77
CA GLU A 263 8.12 33.69 -4.32
C GLU A 263 7.77 32.77 -3.15
N PHE A 264 8.36 31.58 -3.14
CA PHE A 264 8.20 30.63 -2.05
C PHE A 264 9.05 31.04 -0.84
N ARG A 265 8.42 31.12 0.33
CA ARG A 265 9.07 31.33 1.62
C ARG A 265 9.54 29.99 2.20
N VAL A 266 10.86 29.82 2.32
CA VAL A 266 11.49 28.61 2.90
C VAL A 266 11.93 28.88 4.33
N ASN A 267 11.20 28.31 5.30
CA ASN A 267 11.41 28.50 6.73
C ASN A 267 11.16 27.22 7.51
N VAL A 268 11.54 27.21 8.79
CA VAL A 268 11.05 26.21 9.73
C VAL A 268 9.55 26.45 9.93
N PRO A 269 8.68 25.43 9.79
CA PRO A 269 7.25 25.56 10.06
C PRO A 269 7.01 26.13 11.46
N LYS A 270 6.03 27.03 11.59
CA LYS A 270 5.57 27.43 12.92
C LYS A 270 4.96 26.22 13.61
N GLN A 271 5.31 26.02 14.87
CA GLN A 271 4.67 25.01 15.70
C GLN A 271 3.14 25.16 15.66
N SER A 272 2.46 24.06 15.41
CA SER A 272 1.02 23.93 15.59
C SER A 272 0.74 23.25 16.92
N GLU A 273 -0.21 23.79 17.69
CA GLU A 273 -0.67 23.18 18.95
C GLU A 273 -1.39 21.85 18.71
N ASN A 274 -2.08 21.72 17.58
CA ASN A 274 -3.03 20.64 17.35
C ASN A 274 -2.50 19.51 16.46
N LYS A 275 -1.42 19.74 15.71
CA LYS A 275 -0.89 18.72 14.79
C LYS A 275 0.61 18.90 14.54
N PRO A 276 1.42 17.84 14.70
CA PRO A 276 2.81 17.86 14.25
C PRO A 276 2.92 18.00 12.73
N ASP A 277 4.11 18.33 12.26
CA ASP A 277 4.41 18.36 10.82
C ASP A 277 4.51 16.93 10.24
N SER A 278 4.41 16.85 8.91
CA SER A 278 4.38 15.56 8.19
C SER A 278 5.67 14.77 8.33
N LEU A 279 6.82 15.44 8.45
CA LEU A 279 8.11 14.77 8.65
C LEU A 279 8.18 14.10 10.01
N TYR A 280 7.78 14.78 11.09
CA TYR A 280 7.77 14.19 12.43
C TYR A 280 6.90 12.92 12.46
N LEU A 281 5.68 12.99 11.91
CA LEU A 281 4.78 11.83 11.85
C LEU A 281 5.35 10.68 11.03
N THR A 282 5.96 10.99 9.87
CA THR A 282 6.62 10.00 9.03
C THR A 282 7.76 9.34 9.78
N LYS A 283 8.61 10.12 10.46
CA LYS A 283 9.75 9.61 11.21
C LYS A 283 9.32 8.69 12.35
N VAL A 284 8.32 9.09 13.15
CA VAL A 284 7.80 8.21 14.22
C VAL A 284 7.27 6.91 13.65
N SER A 285 6.57 6.95 12.51
CA SER A 285 6.04 5.74 11.86
C SER A 285 7.16 4.84 11.33
N VAL A 286 8.21 5.43 10.74
CA VAL A 286 9.39 4.71 10.24
C VAL A 286 10.16 4.07 11.40
N ASP A 287 10.43 4.83 12.46
CA ASP A 287 11.18 4.38 13.64
C ASP A 287 10.50 3.17 14.31
N ASN A 288 9.17 3.06 14.21
CA ASN A 288 8.38 1.94 14.73
C ASN A 288 8.03 0.88 13.67
N SER A 289 8.74 0.85 12.55
CA SER A 289 8.54 -0.13 11.47
C SER A 289 9.87 -0.74 11.05
N TYR A 290 9.80 -1.80 10.23
CA TYR A 290 11.00 -2.40 9.63
C TYR A 290 11.78 -1.44 8.72
N LEU A 291 11.17 -0.33 8.27
CA LEU A 291 11.81 0.67 7.41
C LEU A 291 12.93 1.43 8.13
N SER A 292 12.92 1.48 9.46
CA SER A 292 13.99 2.09 10.27
C SER A 292 15.37 1.52 9.95
N LEU A 293 15.45 0.24 9.56
CA LEU A 293 16.67 -0.43 9.15
C LEU A 293 17.35 0.19 7.93
N PHE A 294 16.58 0.86 7.08
CA PHE A 294 17.05 1.40 5.80
C PHE A 294 17.05 2.93 5.76
N TRP A 295 16.64 3.60 6.84
CA TRP A 295 16.39 5.04 6.84
C TRP A 295 17.61 5.88 6.44
N ASN A 296 18.82 5.43 6.81
CA ASN A 296 20.08 6.10 6.50
C ASN A 296 20.87 5.43 5.37
N GLU A 297 20.32 4.38 4.74
CA GLU A 297 20.99 3.71 3.62
C GLU A 297 21.00 4.61 2.39
N ASN A 298 22.10 4.59 1.64
CA ASN A 298 22.24 5.34 0.40
C ASN A 298 21.44 4.66 -0.72
N LEU A 299 20.79 5.47 -1.55
CA LEU A 299 20.12 5.04 -2.77
C LEU A 299 21.10 5.11 -3.94
N PRO A 300 21.57 3.98 -4.50
CA PRO A 300 22.58 3.98 -5.55
C PRO A 300 22.25 4.85 -6.78
N SER A 301 20.98 4.89 -7.18
CA SER A 301 20.56 5.62 -8.39
C SER A 301 20.44 7.14 -8.21
N VAL A 302 20.41 7.64 -6.97
CA VAL A 302 20.19 9.07 -6.67
C VAL A 302 21.39 9.68 -5.94
N GLY A 303 22.22 8.87 -5.27
CA GLY A 303 23.38 9.35 -4.52
C GLY A 303 23.02 10.11 -3.24
N VAL A 304 21.86 9.81 -2.65
CA VAL A 304 21.38 10.36 -1.37
C VAL A 304 20.79 9.25 -0.51
N SER A 305 20.64 9.48 0.80
CA SER A 305 20.00 8.51 1.69
C SER A 305 18.49 8.38 1.46
N VAL A 306 17.90 7.28 1.93
CA VAL A 306 16.43 7.11 1.98
C VAL A 306 15.77 8.29 2.68
N SER A 307 16.31 8.73 3.83
CA SER A 307 15.80 9.88 4.58
C SER A 307 15.76 11.17 3.76
N VAL A 308 16.83 11.50 3.03
CA VAL A 308 16.87 12.70 2.17
C VAL A 308 15.85 12.62 1.03
N ALA A 309 15.70 11.44 0.41
CA ALA A 309 14.70 11.25 -0.65
C ALA A 309 13.27 11.37 -0.13
N VAL A 310 12.97 10.84 1.06
CA VAL A 310 11.67 10.98 1.72
C VAL A 310 11.42 12.43 2.11
N GLU A 311 12.43 13.14 2.61
CA GLU A 311 12.31 14.56 2.91
C GLU A 311 12.01 15.39 1.66
N ALA A 312 12.68 15.11 0.54
CA ALA A 312 12.40 15.74 -0.75
C ALA A 312 10.94 15.51 -1.18
N PHE A 313 10.44 14.28 -1.05
CA PHE A 313 9.04 13.95 -1.31
C PHE A 313 8.08 14.79 -0.45
N LEU A 314 8.36 14.92 0.85
CA LEU A 314 7.55 15.75 1.75
C LEU A 314 7.66 17.25 1.44
N ILE A 315 8.79 17.74 0.94
CA ILE A 315 8.91 19.13 0.46
C ILE A 315 8.01 19.35 -0.78
N ILE A 316 7.94 18.38 -1.69
CA ILE A 316 7.01 18.43 -2.83
C ILE A 316 5.56 18.51 -2.33
N SER A 317 5.21 17.76 -1.28
CA SER A 317 3.91 17.84 -0.61
C SER A 317 3.63 19.25 -0.05
N ASP A 318 4.59 19.83 0.68
CA ASP A 318 4.46 21.17 1.25
C ASP A 318 4.28 22.25 0.16
N ILE A 319 5.00 22.13 -0.96
CA ILE A 319 4.83 22.99 -2.14
C ILE A 319 3.42 22.85 -2.72
N ALA A 320 2.93 21.61 -2.90
CA ALA A 320 1.61 21.34 -3.43
C ALA A 320 0.51 21.96 -2.55
N GLU A 321 0.61 21.80 -1.23
CA GLU A 321 -0.34 22.38 -0.28
C GLU A 321 -0.29 23.91 -0.32
N VAL A 322 0.89 24.52 -0.35
CA VAL A 322 1.03 25.98 -0.42
C VAL A 322 0.47 26.54 -1.74
N LEU A 323 0.68 25.86 -2.87
CA LEU A 323 0.11 26.24 -4.16
C LEU A 323 -1.42 26.07 -4.21
N ALA A 324 -1.95 25.06 -3.51
CA ALA A 324 -3.38 24.79 -3.45
C ALA A 324 -4.13 25.75 -2.50
N ARG A 325 -3.42 26.41 -1.56
CA ARG A 325 -4.03 27.40 -0.66
C ARG A 325 -4.65 28.55 -1.47
N GLY A 326 -5.93 28.80 -1.22
CA GLY A 326 -6.67 29.89 -1.86
C GLY A 326 -7.32 29.55 -3.21
N LEU A 327 -7.20 28.30 -3.69
CA LEU A 327 -7.97 27.86 -4.86
C LEU A 327 -9.47 27.71 -4.55
N GLY A 328 -9.82 27.42 -3.29
CA GLY A 328 -11.21 27.38 -2.83
C GLY A 328 -12.09 26.48 -3.70
N LYS A 329 -13.30 26.96 -4.03
CA LYS A 329 -14.27 26.26 -4.88
C LYS A 329 -14.12 26.57 -6.38
N ARG A 330 -12.97 27.08 -6.83
CA ARG A 330 -12.74 27.39 -8.26
C ARG A 330 -12.85 26.10 -9.08
N GLY A 331 -13.71 26.09 -10.09
CA GLY A 331 -13.81 24.97 -11.05
C GLY A 331 -12.71 25.02 -12.12
N LEU A 332 -12.85 24.17 -13.14
CA LEU A 332 -11.99 24.14 -14.34
C LEU A 332 -12.64 24.92 -15.50
N SER A 333 -13.06 26.16 -15.26
CA SER A 333 -13.83 26.96 -16.22
C SER A 333 -12.99 27.59 -17.35
N GLY A 334 -11.67 27.63 -17.22
CA GLY A 334 -10.80 28.25 -18.23
C GLY A 334 -9.31 27.99 -18.00
N ARG A 335 -8.48 28.45 -18.95
CA ARG A 335 -7.02 28.24 -18.97
C ARG A 335 -6.29 28.73 -17.71
N GLU A 336 -6.74 29.83 -17.12
CA GLU A 336 -6.18 30.34 -15.86
C GLU A 336 -6.41 29.34 -14.72
N CYS A 337 -7.65 28.86 -14.56
CA CYS A 337 -7.99 27.89 -13.53
C CYS A 337 -7.22 26.57 -13.72
N VAL A 338 -7.04 26.11 -14.96
CA VAL A 338 -6.20 24.94 -15.27
C VAL A 338 -4.75 25.17 -14.84
N SER A 339 -4.20 26.36 -15.11
CA SER A 339 -2.83 26.69 -14.74
C SER A 339 -2.63 26.78 -13.21
N LEU A 340 -3.66 27.20 -12.48
CA LEU A 340 -3.66 27.23 -11.02
C LEU A 340 -3.78 25.81 -10.44
N TRP A 341 -4.76 25.03 -10.90
CA TRP A 341 -4.99 23.67 -10.41
C TRP A 341 -3.89 22.69 -10.82
N SER A 342 -3.10 22.97 -11.86
CA SER A 342 -1.96 22.10 -12.21
C SER A 342 -0.79 22.20 -11.21
N LEU A 343 -0.84 23.14 -10.25
CA LEU A 343 0.19 23.34 -9.21
C LEU A 343 1.61 23.37 -9.79
N GLY A 344 1.78 24.17 -10.85
CA GLY A 344 3.02 24.18 -11.63
C GLY A 344 4.14 25.02 -11.00
N ILE A 345 5.36 24.49 -10.98
CA ILE A 345 6.59 25.16 -10.53
C ILE A 345 7.69 25.05 -11.61
N SER A 346 8.61 26.03 -11.69
CA SER A 346 9.79 25.89 -12.55
C SER A 346 10.81 24.94 -11.94
N VAL A 347 11.52 24.19 -12.79
CA VAL A 347 12.56 23.26 -12.33
C VAL A 347 13.66 23.99 -11.56
N GLU A 348 14.14 25.14 -12.06
CA GLU A 348 15.15 25.93 -11.34
C GLU A 348 14.70 26.36 -9.95
N ARG A 349 13.42 26.75 -9.79
CA ARG A 349 12.93 27.13 -8.46
C ARG A 349 12.81 25.92 -7.53
N LEU A 350 12.45 24.76 -8.07
CA LEU A 350 12.42 23.52 -7.28
C LEU A 350 13.83 23.10 -6.84
N LYS A 351 14.84 23.25 -7.71
CA LYS A 351 16.26 23.03 -7.37
C LYS A 351 16.71 23.93 -6.23
N GLU A 352 16.46 25.25 -6.34
CA GLU A 352 16.80 26.22 -5.30
C GLU A 352 16.16 25.86 -3.95
N ILE A 353 14.90 25.39 -3.95
CA ILE A 353 14.20 24.96 -2.74
C ILE A 353 14.88 23.71 -2.15
N PHE A 354 15.21 22.71 -2.96
CA PHE A 354 15.89 21.50 -2.49
C PHE A 354 17.27 21.80 -1.92
N GLN A 355 18.06 22.65 -2.57
CA GLN A 355 19.36 23.10 -2.02
C GLN A 355 19.20 23.78 -0.65
N GLN A 356 18.19 24.64 -0.50
CA GLN A 356 17.94 25.35 0.76
C GLN A 356 17.40 24.47 1.89
N CYS A 357 16.62 23.44 1.57
CA CYS A 357 15.93 22.60 2.55
C CYS A 357 16.74 21.35 2.93
N LEU A 358 17.41 20.74 1.96
CA LEU A 358 18.08 19.44 2.11
C LEU A 358 19.61 19.56 2.20
N SER A 359 20.17 20.75 1.99
CA SER A 359 21.63 20.98 1.96
C SER A 359 22.36 20.11 0.93
N VAL A 360 21.71 19.85 -0.20
CA VAL A 360 22.25 19.05 -1.32
C VAL A 360 22.90 19.93 -2.38
N SER A 361 23.79 19.36 -3.20
CA SER A 361 24.39 20.06 -4.33
C SER A 361 23.38 20.35 -5.45
N ASP A 362 23.72 21.24 -6.39
CA ASP A 362 22.89 21.49 -7.58
C ASP A 362 22.62 20.22 -8.39
N GLU A 363 23.64 19.39 -8.55
CA GLU A 363 23.54 18.13 -9.27
C GLU A 363 22.65 17.13 -8.54
N GLN A 364 22.80 17.00 -7.22
CA GLN A 364 21.90 16.15 -6.41
C GLN A 364 20.46 16.65 -6.48
N ALA A 365 20.22 17.96 -6.38
CA ALA A 365 18.88 18.52 -6.53
C ALA A 365 18.27 18.19 -7.90
N ARG A 366 19.06 18.28 -8.98
CA ARG A 366 18.65 17.90 -10.34
C ARG A 366 18.27 16.41 -10.41
N VAL A 367 19.12 15.52 -9.89
CA VAL A 367 18.88 14.08 -9.87
C VAL A 367 17.66 13.70 -9.04
N ILE A 368 17.42 14.36 -7.89
CA ILE A 368 16.20 14.16 -7.08
C ILE A 368 14.95 14.56 -7.87
N ILE A 369 14.98 15.68 -8.60
CA ILE A 369 13.84 16.11 -9.42
C ILE A 369 13.58 15.11 -10.54
N GLU A 370 14.62 14.65 -11.22
CA GLU A 370 14.54 13.62 -12.26
C GLU A 370 13.98 12.31 -11.70
N PHE A 371 14.45 11.90 -10.52
CA PHE A 371 13.94 10.74 -9.80
C PHE A 371 12.44 10.84 -9.53
N PHE A 372 11.92 11.99 -9.10
CA PHE A 372 10.48 12.18 -8.89
C PHE A 372 9.70 12.59 -10.15
N SER A 373 10.34 12.67 -11.32
CA SER A 373 9.70 13.04 -12.59
C SER A 373 9.10 11.84 -13.31
N TRP A 374 7.83 11.95 -13.67
CA TRP A 374 7.06 10.92 -14.32
C TRP A 374 7.43 10.75 -15.79
N THR A 375 7.47 9.49 -16.20
CA THR A 375 7.57 9.02 -17.58
C THR A 375 6.56 7.89 -17.80
N PRO A 376 6.16 7.58 -19.06
CA PRO A 376 5.25 6.47 -19.34
C PRO A 376 5.73 5.10 -18.80
N THR A 377 7.03 4.94 -18.55
CA THR A 377 7.69 3.73 -18.04
C THR A 377 8.06 3.82 -16.56
N SER A 378 7.66 4.89 -15.86
CA SER A 378 7.97 5.05 -14.43
C SER A 378 7.44 3.89 -13.60
N TYR A 379 8.30 3.33 -12.74
CA TYR A 379 7.90 2.27 -11.82
C TYR A 379 6.83 2.77 -10.86
N LYS A 380 5.69 2.06 -10.82
CA LYS A 380 4.47 2.46 -10.09
C LYS A 380 3.91 3.83 -10.52
N GLY A 381 4.26 4.28 -11.72
CA GLY A 381 3.60 5.40 -12.37
C GLY A 381 3.64 6.69 -11.55
N LEU A 382 2.51 7.40 -11.46
CA LEU A 382 2.43 8.66 -10.71
C LEU A 382 2.72 8.50 -9.22
N TRP A 383 2.40 7.34 -8.62
CA TRP A 383 2.68 7.04 -7.22
C TRP A 383 4.17 7.02 -6.89
N GLY A 384 5.00 6.59 -7.85
CA GLY A 384 6.45 6.60 -7.69
C GLY A 384 7.10 7.92 -8.11
N ALA A 385 6.49 8.64 -9.05
CA ALA A 385 7.04 9.84 -9.67
C ALA A 385 5.95 10.92 -9.82
N PRO A 386 5.73 11.77 -8.80
CA PRO A 386 4.59 12.69 -8.75
C PRO A 386 4.76 13.97 -9.59
N LEU A 387 5.92 14.22 -10.20
CA LEU A 387 6.19 15.43 -10.97
C LEU A 387 5.99 15.18 -12.47
N VAL A 388 5.08 15.90 -13.11
CA VAL A 388 4.84 15.77 -14.55
C VAL A 388 5.42 16.97 -15.30
N SER A 389 6.39 16.70 -16.17
CA SER A 389 7.04 17.70 -17.00
C SER A 389 6.06 18.35 -18.00
N VAL A 390 6.10 19.68 -18.03
CA VAL A 390 5.37 20.53 -18.98
C VAL A 390 6.32 21.58 -19.56
N SER A 391 5.99 22.15 -20.72
CA SER A 391 6.82 23.20 -21.35
C SER A 391 8.27 22.78 -21.60
N ASN A 392 8.46 21.64 -22.28
CA ASN A 392 9.77 21.08 -22.65
C ASN A 392 10.75 20.89 -21.47
N GLY A 393 10.25 20.56 -20.28
CA GLY A 393 11.11 20.30 -19.11
C GLY A 393 11.44 21.51 -18.26
N SER A 394 11.12 22.73 -18.69
CA SER A 394 11.37 23.95 -17.87
C SER A 394 10.48 24.06 -16.64
N ARG A 395 9.34 23.36 -16.63
CA ARG A 395 8.35 23.37 -15.55
C ARG A 395 7.82 21.98 -15.27
N VAL A 396 7.41 21.75 -14.03
CA VAL A 396 6.72 20.52 -13.61
C VAL A 396 5.40 20.86 -12.94
N CYS A 397 4.40 20.01 -13.12
CA CYS A 397 3.13 20.02 -12.40
C CYS A 397 3.17 18.94 -11.32
N ILE A 398 2.59 19.21 -10.15
CA ILE A 398 2.61 18.27 -9.01
C ILE A 398 1.28 17.54 -8.94
N ALA A 399 1.32 16.21 -8.92
CA ALA A 399 0.17 15.35 -8.62
C ALA A 399 -0.12 15.38 -7.10
N ARG A 400 -0.93 16.33 -6.65
CA ARG A 400 -1.24 16.56 -5.24
C ARG A 400 -1.72 15.33 -4.47
N PRO A 401 -2.72 14.53 -4.92
CA PRO A 401 -3.21 13.40 -4.13
C PRO A 401 -2.10 12.39 -3.80
N VAL A 402 -1.12 12.22 -4.70
CA VAL A 402 0.04 11.33 -4.49
C VAL A 402 0.90 11.80 -3.32
N VAL A 403 1.10 13.11 -3.16
CA VAL A 403 2.02 13.67 -2.14
C VAL A 403 1.31 14.12 -0.86
N SER A 404 0.01 14.44 -0.93
CA SER A 404 -0.77 14.94 0.21
C SER A 404 -1.48 13.84 1.00
N ASN A 405 -1.79 12.70 0.36
CA ASN A 405 -2.39 11.54 1.03
C ASN A 405 -1.72 10.20 0.61
N PRO A 406 -0.39 10.08 0.74
CA PRO A 406 0.31 8.84 0.44
C PRO A 406 0.07 7.79 1.54
N ASN A 407 0.01 6.52 1.14
CA ASN A 407 0.44 5.45 2.01
C ASN A 407 1.97 5.56 2.16
N MET A 408 2.44 6.22 3.23
CA MET A 408 3.85 6.57 3.39
C MET A 408 4.77 5.35 3.45
N GLN A 409 4.33 4.23 4.02
CA GLN A 409 5.11 3.00 4.00
C GLN A 409 5.35 2.54 2.56
N ARG A 410 4.29 2.45 1.74
CA ARG A 410 4.39 2.09 0.32
C ARG A 410 5.23 3.09 -0.47
N THR A 411 5.11 4.38 -0.19
CA THR A 411 5.96 5.42 -0.82
C THR A 411 7.43 5.19 -0.52
N ILE A 412 7.80 4.90 0.72
CA ILE A 412 9.19 4.62 1.11
C ILE A 412 9.67 3.33 0.44
N GLU A 413 8.85 2.28 0.39
CA GLU A 413 9.18 1.05 -0.33
C GLU A 413 9.45 1.29 -1.83
N ILE A 414 8.64 2.14 -2.48
CA ILE A 414 8.84 2.55 -3.87
C ILE A 414 10.13 3.35 -4.02
N ILE A 415 10.39 4.32 -3.12
CA ILE A 415 11.62 5.12 -3.12
C ILE A 415 12.85 4.20 -3.00
N MET A 416 12.86 3.27 -2.05
CA MET A 416 13.95 2.31 -1.87
C MET A 416 14.17 1.47 -3.12
N LYS A 417 13.12 0.87 -3.67
CA LYS A 417 13.24 0.00 -4.85
C LYS A 417 13.69 0.75 -6.10
N ARG A 418 13.10 1.92 -6.38
CA ARG A 418 13.56 2.78 -7.50
C ARG A 418 14.97 3.29 -7.26
N GLY A 419 15.29 3.54 -5.98
CA GLY A 419 16.59 3.98 -5.51
C GLY A 419 17.71 2.97 -5.73
N GLY A 420 17.39 1.68 -5.85
CA GLY A 420 18.35 0.59 -6.08
C GLY A 420 18.49 -0.41 -4.93
N LEU A 421 17.70 -0.25 -3.86
CA LEU A 421 17.61 -1.21 -2.75
C LEU A 421 16.56 -2.27 -3.10
N THR A 422 17.00 -3.47 -3.49
CA THR A 422 16.11 -4.53 -4.00
C THR A 422 15.99 -5.72 -3.04
N ASP A 423 15.10 -6.64 -3.39
CA ASP A 423 14.91 -7.93 -2.69
C ASP A 423 15.88 -9.01 -3.19
N ASP A 424 16.78 -8.67 -4.12
CA ASP A 424 17.70 -9.63 -4.73
C ASP A 424 18.90 -9.92 -3.82
N GLU A 425 19.60 -11.04 -4.03
CA GLU A 425 20.74 -11.49 -3.20
C GLU A 425 22.05 -10.68 -3.40
N ASN A 426 21.99 -9.54 -4.10
CA ASN A 426 23.15 -8.69 -4.41
C ASN A 426 23.58 -7.83 -3.21
N GLU A 427 24.68 -7.07 -3.36
CA GLU A 427 25.23 -6.20 -2.29
C GLU A 427 24.22 -5.17 -1.73
N ASN A 428 23.21 -4.78 -2.51
CA ASN A 428 22.15 -3.84 -2.11
C ASN A 428 20.87 -4.54 -1.60
N SER A 429 21.01 -5.76 -1.05
CA SER A 429 19.88 -6.57 -0.57
C SER A 429 19.29 -6.08 0.75
N ARG A 430 17.96 -6.01 0.82
CA ARG A 430 17.22 -5.76 2.06
C ARG A 430 17.15 -6.97 3.00
N GLY A 431 17.47 -8.17 2.52
CA GLY A 431 17.27 -9.44 3.25
C GLY A 431 18.13 -9.56 4.50
N LYS A 432 19.46 -9.50 4.35
CA LYS A 432 20.41 -9.75 5.45
C LYS A 432 20.27 -8.79 6.64
N PRO A 433 20.09 -7.47 6.45
CA PRO A 433 19.84 -6.56 7.57
C PRO A 433 18.56 -6.92 8.31
N PHE A 434 17.49 -7.25 7.58
CA PHE A 434 16.21 -7.63 8.17
C PHE A 434 16.30 -8.94 8.95
N GLU A 435 16.92 -9.99 8.39
CA GLU A 435 17.15 -11.27 9.08
C GLU A 435 17.90 -11.09 10.42
N SER A 436 18.96 -10.27 10.40
CA SER A 436 19.75 -9.98 11.60
C SER A 436 18.95 -9.22 12.64
N ASN A 437 18.09 -8.30 12.21
CA ASN A 437 17.17 -7.60 13.09
C ASN A 437 16.14 -8.55 13.72
N VAL A 438 15.55 -9.44 12.92
CA VAL A 438 14.59 -10.45 13.42
C VAL A 438 15.22 -11.29 14.54
N ARG A 439 16.43 -11.84 14.33
CA ARG A 439 17.12 -12.62 15.38
C ARG A 439 17.34 -11.80 16.65
N ARG A 440 17.85 -10.57 16.52
CA ARG A 440 18.13 -9.68 17.65
C ARG A 440 16.88 -9.38 18.48
N GLU A 441 15.78 -9.04 17.80
CA GLU A 441 14.53 -8.71 18.47
C GLU A 441 13.86 -9.93 19.11
N ILE A 442 13.95 -11.11 18.49
CA ILE A 442 13.46 -12.36 19.11
C ILE A 442 14.26 -12.69 20.38
N ILE A 443 15.59 -12.53 20.35
CA ILE A 443 16.43 -12.67 21.55
C ILE A 443 16.02 -11.68 22.63
N SER A 444 15.81 -10.41 22.27
CA SER A 444 15.33 -9.36 23.18
C SER A 444 13.94 -9.67 23.75
N ALA A 445 13.03 -10.16 22.91
CA ALA A 445 11.68 -10.57 23.29
C ALA A 445 11.70 -11.73 24.30
N ILE A 446 12.48 -12.78 24.04
CA ILE A 446 12.67 -13.90 24.98
C ILE A 446 13.20 -13.40 26.33
N LYS A 447 14.24 -12.55 26.33
CA LYS A 447 14.86 -12.03 27.56
C LYS A 447 13.88 -11.21 28.41
N ARG A 448 12.95 -10.48 27.79
CA ARG A 448 11.93 -9.69 28.49
C ARG A 448 10.73 -10.52 28.98
N ASN A 449 10.53 -11.71 28.42
CA ASN A 449 9.41 -12.57 28.77
C ASN A 449 9.79 -13.61 29.83
N GLY A 450 9.46 -13.33 31.09
CA GLY A 450 9.76 -14.23 32.20
C GLY A 450 9.17 -15.64 32.06
N ILE A 451 8.05 -15.81 31.32
CA ILE A 451 7.43 -17.12 31.08
C ILE A 451 8.27 -17.97 30.14
N LEU A 452 8.94 -17.35 29.16
CA LEU A 452 9.78 -18.03 28.16
C LEU A 452 11.27 -18.01 28.54
N SER A 453 11.59 -17.95 29.83
CA SER A 453 12.97 -17.84 30.32
C SER A 453 13.90 -19.01 29.93
N LYS A 454 13.34 -20.16 29.51
CA LYS A 454 14.11 -21.32 29.02
C LYS A 454 14.25 -21.35 27.50
N SER A 455 13.49 -20.53 26.78
CA SER A 455 13.62 -20.38 25.32
C SER A 455 14.99 -19.83 24.95
N ILE A 456 15.50 -20.26 23.79
CA ILE A 456 16.78 -19.80 23.25
C ILE A 456 16.55 -19.44 21.78
N CYS A 457 17.25 -18.43 21.28
CA CYS A 457 17.31 -18.09 19.87
C CYS A 457 18.76 -17.99 19.42
N ALA A 458 19.09 -18.48 18.24
CA ALA A 458 20.41 -18.36 17.65
C ALA A 458 20.73 -16.89 17.31
N GLU A 459 21.93 -16.42 17.65
CA GLU A 459 22.38 -15.05 17.37
C GLU A 459 22.69 -14.83 15.87
N HIS A 460 23.13 -15.90 15.20
CA HIS A 460 23.54 -15.88 13.80
C HIS A 460 22.81 -16.95 12.99
N ALA A 461 22.74 -16.74 11.66
CA ALA A 461 22.23 -17.76 10.74
C ALA A 461 23.11 -19.02 10.80
N LEU A 462 22.49 -20.20 10.67
CA LEU A 462 23.20 -21.47 10.67
C LEU A 462 23.51 -21.90 9.23
N LYS A 463 24.79 -21.87 8.86
CA LYS A 463 25.24 -22.34 7.54
C LYS A 463 25.17 -23.86 7.43
N ARG A 464 24.62 -24.40 6.35
CA ARG A 464 24.66 -25.84 6.04
C ARG A 464 25.99 -26.20 5.38
N LYS A 465 26.65 -27.28 5.84
CA LYS A 465 27.87 -27.78 5.18
C LYS A 465 27.53 -28.28 3.77
N GLY A 466 28.29 -27.84 2.75
CA GLY A 466 28.23 -28.36 1.38
C GLY A 466 27.04 -27.92 0.51
N ALA A 467 26.07 -27.16 1.05
CA ALA A 467 24.83 -26.84 0.33
C ALA A 467 24.62 -25.35 0.01
N GLY A 468 25.50 -24.44 0.46
CA GLY A 468 25.39 -22.99 0.23
C GLY A 468 24.19 -22.30 0.91
N GLU A 469 23.19 -23.05 1.36
CA GLU A 469 21.95 -22.56 1.94
C GLU A 469 22.09 -22.37 3.48
N GLU A 470 21.70 -21.20 3.98
CA GLU A 470 21.73 -20.83 5.41
C GLU A 470 20.35 -21.00 6.04
N ILE A 471 20.27 -21.22 7.37
CA ILE A 471 19.02 -21.18 8.13
C ILE A 471 18.93 -19.84 8.85
N ASP A 472 17.90 -19.07 8.50
CA ASP A 472 17.81 -17.65 8.83
C ASP A 472 17.43 -17.43 10.30
N LEU A 473 16.53 -18.26 10.84
CA LEU A 473 16.05 -18.15 12.21
C LEU A 473 15.92 -19.52 12.88
N LEU A 474 16.45 -19.64 14.11
CA LEU A 474 16.30 -20.82 14.97
C LEU A 474 15.97 -20.35 16.39
N PHE A 475 14.86 -20.82 16.95
CA PHE A 475 14.52 -20.56 18.35
C PHE A 475 13.68 -21.68 18.96
N THR A 476 13.62 -21.75 20.28
CA THR A 476 12.84 -22.77 21.01
C THR A 476 11.71 -22.15 21.83
N ILE A 477 10.61 -22.88 22.00
CA ILE A 477 9.60 -22.65 23.03
C ILE A 477 9.27 -24.01 23.64
N GLY A 478 9.53 -24.19 24.94
CA GLY A 478 9.39 -25.50 25.57
C GLY A 478 10.23 -26.57 24.87
N ARG A 479 9.59 -27.65 24.40
CA ARG A 479 10.23 -28.77 23.68
C ARG A 479 10.09 -28.68 22.16
N THR A 480 9.78 -27.50 21.63
CA THR A 480 9.67 -27.26 20.20
C THR A 480 10.80 -26.35 19.71
N LEU A 481 11.51 -26.79 18.68
CA LEU A 481 12.51 -26.04 17.93
C LEU A 481 11.88 -25.51 16.63
N PHE A 482 11.78 -24.20 16.51
CA PHE A 482 11.27 -23.53 15.32
C PHE A 482 12.41 -23.23 14.33
N VAL A 483 12.16 -23.52 13.07
CA VAL A 483 13.07 -23.27 11.94
C VAL A 483 12.41 -22.28 11.00
N GLY A 484 12.89 -21.04 11.02
CA GLY A 484 12.30 -19.94 10.28
C GLY A 484 13.02 -19.64 8.97
N GLU A 485 12.24 -19.52 7.90
CA GLU A 485 12.62 -18.80 6.67
C GLU A 485 12.20 -17.34 6.81
N VAL A 486 13.15 -16.41 6.77
CA VAL A 486 12.87 -14.99 6.99
C VAL A 486 12.89 -14.25 5.66
N LYS A 487 11.85 -13.46 5.37
CA LYS A 487 11.72 -12.74 4.10
C LYS A 487 11.41 -11.26 4.30
N CYS A 488 12.18 -10.40 3.65
CA CYS A 488 11.94 -8.96 3.57
C CYS A 488 11.42 -8.63 2.17
N TRP A 489 10.20 -8.11 2.10
CA TRP A 489 9.43 -8.02 0.87
C TRP A 489 8.56 -6.77 0.88
N MET A 490 8.31 -6.20 -0.31
CA MET A 490 7.32 -5.13 -0.43
C MET A 490 5.89 -5.65 -0.38
N PHE A 491 4.97 -4.79 0.04
CA PHE A 491 3.55 -5.12 0.05
C PHE A 491 3.01 -5.18 -1.37
N PRO A 492 2.40 -6.31 -1.78
CA PRO A 492 1.81 -6.41 -3.11
C PRO A 492 0.61 -5.47 -3.24
N SER A 493 0.50 -4.81 -4.38
CA SER A 493 -0.46 -3.71 -4.58
C SER A 493 -1.38 -3.88 -5.78
N ASP A 494 -1.14 -4.90 -6.61
CA ASP A 494 -1.95 -5.22 -7.77
C ASP A 494 -2.15 -6.73 -7.89
N PRO A 495 -3.15 -7.20 -8.67
CA PRO A 495 -3.47 -8.63 -8.82
C PRO A 495 -2.27 -9.51 -9.20
N LEU A 496 -1.43 -9.03 -10.12
CA LEU A 496 -0.24 -9.76 -10.53
C LEU A 496 0.76 -9.87 -9.38
N GLU A 497 1.00 -8.78 -8.65
CA GLU A 497 1.86 -8.82 -7.46
C GLU A 497 1.34 -9.75 -6.37
N TYR A 498 0.03 -9.83 -6.15
CA TYR A 498 -0.57 -10.81 -5.23
C TYR A 498 -0.28 -12.24 -5.67
N ALA A 499 -0.49 -12.56 -6.95
CA ALA A 499 -0.20 -13.89 -7.50
C ALA A 499 1.31 -14.21 -7.43
N ASN A 500 2.18 -13.25 -7.70
CA ASN A 500 3.64 -13.40 -7.56
C ASN A 500 4.03 -13.65 -6.10
N ARG A 501 3.41 -12.92 -5.16
CA ARG A 501 3.67 -13.07 -3.74
C ARG A 501 3.21 -14.42 -3.21
N ASN A 502 2.04 -14.92 -3.62
CA ASN A 502 1.57 -16.25 -3.25
C ASN A 502 2.58 -17.34 -3.68
N ARG A 503 3.09 -17.26 -4.91
CA ARG A 503 4.15 -18.17 -5.39
C ARG A 503 5.46 -18.04 -4.61
N ALA A 504 5.83 -16.82 -4.20
CA ALA A 504 7.01 -16.59 -3.37
C ALA A 504 6.84 -17.19 -1.96
N ILE A 505 5.64 -17.09 -1.36
CA ILE A 505 5.30 -17.72 -0.09
C ILE A 505 5.37 -19.24 -0.19
N GLU A 506 4.84 -19.84 -1.26
CA GLU A 506 4.94 -21.29 -1.50
C GLU A 506 6.39 -21.77 -1.57
N LYS A 507 7.26 -21.03 -2.26
CA LYS A 507 8.69 -21.31 -2.31
C LYS A 507 9.35 -21.20 -0.94
N ALA A 508 9.06 -20.13 -0.19
CA ALA A 508 9.58 -19.92 1.15
C ALA A 508 9.14 -21.03 2.12
N ALA A 509 7.88 -21.46 2.05
CA ALA A 509 7.37 -22.59 2.84
C ALA A 509 8.09 -23.90 2.47
N SER A 510 8.32 -24.16 1.17
CA SER A 510 9.11 -25.32 0.75
C SER A 510 10.56 -25.26 1.26
N GLN A 511 11.18 -24.07 1.31
CA GLN A 511 12.53 -23.88 1.86
C GLN A 511 12.54 -24.15 3.36
N ALA A 512 11.62 -23.54 4.12
CA ALA A 512 11.47 -23.76 5.56
C ALA A 512 11.32 -25.25 5.90
N ARG A 513 10.48 -25.98 5.14
CA ARG A 513 10.28 -27.43 5.34
C ARG A 513 11.56 -28.24 5.10
N LYS A 514 12.31 -27.94 4.02
CA LYS A 514 13.60 -28.58 3.73
C LYS A 514 14.64 -28.29 4.82
N LYS A 515 14.70 -27.03 5.28
CA LYS A 515 15.58 -26.61 6.39
C LYS A 515 15.22 -27.34 7.69
N ALA A 516 13.93 -27.47 8.00
CA ALA A 516 13.47 -28.22 9.18
C ALA A 516 13.80 -29.72 9.13
N ALA A 517 13.67 -30.36 7.96
CA ALA A 517 14.09 -31.75 7.78
C ALA A 517 15.59 -31.92 8.02
N TRP A 518 16.42 -31.02 7.45
CA TRP A 518 17.85 -31.03 7.68
C TRP A 518 18.22 -30.81 9.16
N VAL A 519 17.52 -29.92 9.87
CA VAL A 519 17.70 -29.70 11.32
C VAL A 519 17.44 -30.96 12.14
N LYS A 520 16.39 -31.73 11.81
CA LYS A 520 16.09 -33.02 12.47
C LYS A 520 17.24 -34.01 12.32
N GLU A 521 17.89 -34.04 11.15
CA GLU A 521 19.01 -34.95 10.85
C GLU A 521 20.36 -34.48 11.43
N ASN A 522 20.47 -33.22 11.87
CA ASN A 522 21.74 -32.59 12.25
C ASN A 522 21.68 -31.95 13.65
N ILE A 523 20.97 -32.58 14.59
CA ILE A 523 20.66 -31.99 15.91
C ILE A 523 21.89 -31.60 16.72
N GLU A 524 22.99 -32.37 16.64
CA GLU A 524 24.23 -32.07 17.36
C GLU A 524 24.85 -30.75 16.92
N ARG A 525 24.84 -30.49 15.60
CA ARG A 525 25.34 -29.23 15.04
C ARG A 525 24.45 -28.06 15.44
N VAL A 526 23.14 -28.27 15.49
CA VAL A 526 22.18 -27.26 15.91
C VAL A 526 22.35 -26.94 17.39
N ALA A 527 22.56 -27.96 18.23
CA ALA A 527 22.84 -27.80 19.66
C ALA A 527 24.11 -26.98 19.90
N GLY A 528 25.20 -27.32 19.19
CA GLY A 528 26.44 -26.55 19.23
C GLY A 528 26.27 -25.09 18.80
N HIS A 529 25.46 -24.84 17.76
CA HIS A 529 25.15 -23.48 17.29
C HIS A 529 24.29 -22.67 18.28
N LEU A 530 23.42 -23.35 19.04
CA LEU A 530 22.60 -22.75 20.09
C LEU A 530 23.33 -22.65 21.44
N GLY A 531 24.54 -23.21 21.56
CA GLY A 531 25.29 -23.25 22.82
C GLY A 531 24.65 -24.13 23.89
N VAL A 532 23.99 -25.22 23.50
CA VAL A 532 23.34 -26.18 24.41
C VAL A 532 23.83 -27.60 24.19
N ASP A 533 23.61 -28.46 25.17
CA ASP A 533 23.84 -29.90 25.04
C ASP A 533 22.92 -30.51 23.96
N SER A 534 23.44 -31.42 23.14
CA SER A 534 22.64 -32.11 22.12
C SER A 534 21.55 -32.98 22.74
N ASP A 535 21.78 -33.54 23.93
CA ASP A 535 20.78 -34.30 24.69
C ASP A 535 19.58 -33.45 25.07
N ARG A 536 19.79 -32.14 25.29
CA ARG A 536 18.68 -31.21 25.57
C ARG A 536 17.71 -31.16 24.39
N LEU A 537 18.21 -31.19 23.16
CA LEU A 537 17.39 -31.07 21.94
C LEU A 537 16.88 -32.41 21.42
N LYS A 538 17.33 -33.55 21.98
CA LYS A 538 16.85 -34.87 21.58
C LYS A 538 15.34 -34.99 21.82
N GLY A 539 14.63 -35.42 20.79
CA GLY A 539 13.17 -35.57 20.82
C GLY A 539 12.40 -34.25 20.86
N PHE A 540 13.02 -33.11 20.54
CA PHE A 540 12.30 -31.88 20.29
C PHE A 540 11.45 -32.01 19.03
N ASN A 541 10.26 -31.41 19.06
CA ASN A 541 9.49 -31.22 17.85
C ASN A 541 10.16 -30.14 16.99
N VAL A 542 10.37 -30.39 15.70
CA VAL A 542 10.97 -29.39 14.80
C VAL A 542 9.90 -28.87 13.85
N VAL A 543 9.58 -27.58 13.99
CA VAL A 543 8.46 -26.93 13.29
C VAL A 543 8.99 -25.87 12.32
N PRO A 544 8.76 -26.02 11.01
CA PRO A 544 9.07 -24.98 10.04
C PRO A 544 8.08 -23.81 10.13
N ILE A 545 8.57 -22.58 9.97
CA ILE A 545 7.73 -21.38 9.83
C ILE A 545 8.30 -20.44 8.76
N VAL A 546 7.45 -19.60 8.19
CA VAL A 546 7.88 -18.45 7.39
C VAL A 546 7.59 -17.17 8.18
N VAL A 547 8.61 -16.31 8.31
CA VAL A 547 8.52 -15.02 8.99
C VAL A 547 8.81 -13.91 7.99
N GLN A 548 7.95 -12.90 7.93
CA GLN A 548 8.12 -11.80 6.97
C GLN A 548 7.89 -10.44 7.61
N ASN A 549 8.35 -9.38 6.96
CA ASN A 549 8.23 -8.00 7.44
C ASN A 549 6.79 -7.43 7.40
N GLN A 550 5.82 -8.14 6.85
CA GLN A 550 4.51 -7.58 6.50
C GLN A 550 3.34 -8.55 6.66
N SER A 551 2.12 -8.00 6.78
CA SER A 551 0.89 -8.75 7.05
C SER A 551 0.46 -9.69 5.92
N TYR A 552 0.90 -9.49 4.67
CA TYR A 552 0.37 -10.23 3.51
C TYR A 552 0.69 -11.72 3.58
N GLY A 553 -0.29 -12.60 3.65
CA GLY A 553 -0.08 -14.04 3.79
C GLY A 553 0.01 -14.51 5.24
N MET A 554 -0.09 -13.60 6.22
CA MET A 554 -0.21 -13.97 7.63
C MET A 554 -1.37 -14.95 7.81
N SER A 555 -1.19 -15.96 8.66
CA SER A 555 -2.15 -17.01 8.95
C SER A 555 -2.40 -18.03 7.83
N LEU A 556 -1.69 -17.91 6.70
CA LEU A 556 -1.69 -18.98 5.71
C LEU A 556 -0.92 -20.19 6.23
N GLU A 557 -1.42 -21.36 5.88
CA GLU A 557 -0.72 -22.62 6.00
C GLU A 557 -0.43 -23.16 4.60
N VAL A 558 0.85 -23.33 4.30
CA VAL A 558 1.32 -23.81 3.00
C VAL A 558 2.28 -24.96 3.24
N ASN A 559 1.94 -26.16 2.74
CA ASN A 559 2.74 -27.37 2.94
C ASN A 559 3.08 -27.64 4.43
N GLU A 560 2.08 -27.50 5.31
CA GLU A 560 2.21 -27.67 6.78
C GLU A 560 3.11 -26.60 7.46
N VAL A 561 3.48 -25.55 6.72
CA VAL A 561 4.27 -24.42 7.23
C VAL A 561 3.35 -23.23 7.44
N VAL A 562 3.34 -22.69 8.67
CA VAL A 562 2.56 -21.48 8.97
C VAL A 562 3.37 -20.24 8.60
N VAL A 563 2.69 -19.27 8.00
CA VAL A 563 3.25 -17.97 7.61
C VAL A 563 2.78 -16.91 8.61
N THR A 564 3.72 -16.16 9.18
CA THR A 564 3.45 -15.05 10.10
C THR A 564 4.26 -13.81 9.74
N ASP A 565 3.81 -12.64 10.16
CA ASP A 565 4.68 -11.46 10.19
C ASP A 565 5.54 -11.41 11.46
N PHE A 566 6.67 -10.71 11.35
CA PHE A 566 7.65 -10.54 12.39
C PHE A 566 7.07 -9.83 13.61
N ASP A 567 6.30 -8.75 13.44
CA ASP A 567 5.78 -7.99 14.58
C ASP A 567 4.82 -8.84 15.42
N PHE A 568 3.99 -9.69 14.79
CA PHE A 568 3.13 -10.60 15.53
C PHE A 568 3.91 -11.71 16.23
N LEU A 569 4.95 -12.26 15.59
CA LEU A 569 5.84 -13.23 16.22
C LEU A 569 6.55 -12.63 17.44
N ALA A 570 7.09 -11.42 17.29
CA ALA A 570 7.76 -10.69 18.36
C ALA A 570 6.79 -10.33 19.50
N LEU A 571 5.53 -9.99 19.18
CA LEU A 571 4.49 -9.76 20.17
C LEU A 571 4.17 -11.04 20.97
N TYR A 572 3.97 -12.17 20.30
CA TYR A 572 3.69 -13.45 20.95
C TYR A 572 4.84 -13.94 21.83
N ILE A 573 6.08 -13.76 21.38
CA ILE A 573 7.28 -14.19 22.13
C ILE A 573 7.62 -13.18 23.24
N GLY A 574 7.41 -11.89 23.01
CA GLY A 574 7.81 -10.84 23.95
C GLY A 574 6.85 -10.65 25.11
N SER A 575 5.60 -11.10 24.98
CA SER A 575 4.57 -10.92 25.98
C SER A 575 3.58 -12.09 25.97
N SER A 576 3.14 -12.51 27.15
CA SER A 576 2.03 -13.45 27.30
C SER A 576 0.67 -12.82 27.03
N ARG A 577 0.61 -11.50 26.82
CA ARG A 577 -0.61 -10.72 26.59
C ARG A 577 -0.49 -9.82 25.37
N TYR A 578 -1.62 -9.51 24.75
CA TYR A 578 -1.73 -8.52 23.68
C TYR A 578 -2.81 -7.51 23.96
N THR A 579 -2.70 -6.34 23.33
CA THR A 579 -3.74 -5.32 23.33
C THR A 579 -4.90 -5.79 22.45
N ALA A 580 -5.99 -6.21 23.08
CA ALA A 580 -7.21 -6.65 22.42
C ALA A 580 -8.09 -5.48 21.96
N GLY A 581 -7.95 -4.32 22.60
CA GLY A 581 -8.62 -3.09 22.21
C GLY A 581 -7.99 -1.86 22.87
N GLY A 582 -8.15 -0.70 22.24
CA GLY A 582 -7.61 0.56 22.73
C GLY A 582 -8.51 1.73 22.36
N ALA A 583 -8.68 2.67 23.28
CA ALA A 583 -9.42 3.90 23.07
C ALA A 583 -8.62 5.10 23.56
N LEU A 584 -8.75 6.23 22.85
CA LEU A 584 -8.24 7.51 23.29
C LEU A 584 -9.37 8.29 23.97
N LEU A 585 -9.17 8.67 25.23
CA LEU A 585 -10.12 9.48 26.00
C LEU A 585 -10.03 10.95 25.57
N ALA A 586 -11.07 11.75 25.85
CA ALA A 586 -11.12 13.16 25.46
C ALA A 586 -9.95 14.01 26.00
N ASP A 587 -9.42 13.64 27.17
CA ASP A 587 -8.28 14.30 27.81
C ASP A 587 -6.92 13.87 27.22
N GLY A 588 -6.91 12.97 26.24
CA GLY A 588 -5.71 12.44 25.60
C GLY A 588 -5.09 11.23 26.30
N ARG A 589 -5.69 10.73 27.40
CA ARG A 589 -5.25 9.48 28.03
C ARG A 589 -5.64 8.29 27.17
N GLU A 590 -4.78 7.29 27.18
CA GLU A 590 -4.99 6.02 26.49
C GLU A 590 -5.58 4.99 27.46
N SER A 591 -6.59 4.25 27.02
CA SER A 591 -7.15 3.11 27.74
C SER A 591 -6.98 1.86 26.89
N PHE A 592 -6.38 0.82 27.46
CA PHE A 592 -6.09 -0.43 26.77
C PHE A 592 -6.72 -1.61 27.50
N ARG A 593 -7.31 -2.53 26.71
CA ARG A 593 -7.73 -3.85 27.17
C ARG A 593 -6.72 -4.87 26.70
N PHE A 594 -6.30 -5.73 27.62
CA PHE A 594 -5.32 -6.77 27.35
C PHE A 594 -5.91 -8.16 27.54
N GLU A 595 -5.65 -9.06 26.58
CA GLU A 595 -6.00 -10.48 26.66
C GLU A 595 -4.72 -11.33 26.64
N SER A 596 -4.79 -12.56 27.18
CA SER A 596 -3.64 -13.46 27.26
C SER A 596 -3.58 -14.40 26.06
N PHE A 597 -2.37 -14.60 25.51
CA PHE A 597 -2.06 -15.70 24.60
C PHE A 597 -1.86 -17.02 25.35
N TYR A 598 -1.19 -16.96 26.50
CA TYR A 598 -0.81 -18.10 27.34
C TYR A 598 -0.45 -17.63 28.75
N HIS A 599 -0.38 -18.54 29.71
CA HIS A 599 0.05 -18.24 31.10
C HIS A 599 1.30 -19.02 31.53
N SER A 600 1.74 -20.00 30.72
CA SER A 600 2.94 -20.79 30.97
C SER A 600 3.68 -21.11 29.66
N GLU A 601 4.94 -21.56 29.76
CA GLU A 601 5.73 -21.98 28.60
C GLU A 601 5.09 -23.17 27.87
N ILE A 602 4.51 -24.11 28.62
CA ILE A 602 3.80 -25.28 28.06
C ILE A 602 2.58 -24.83 27.27
N GLU A 603 1.80 -23.88 27.81
CA GLU A 603 0.69 -23.29 27.05
C GLU A 603 1.18 -22.51 25.84
N ALA A 604 2.28 -21.78 25.95
CA ALA A 604 2.86 -21.03 24.83
C ALA A 604 3.28 -21.94 23.69
N GLU A 605 3.91 -23.08 24.00
CA GLU A 605 4.29 -24.12 23.05
C GLU A 605 3.05 -24.74 22.38
N ALA A 606 2.07 -25.18 23.18
CA ALA A 606 0.85 -25.83 22.68
C ALA A 606 -0.03 -24.89 21.83
N ASN A 607 -0.08 -23.61 22.19
CA ASN A 607 -0.92 -22.61 21.53
C ASN A 607 -0.28 -22.00 20.28
N PHE A 608 1.04 -22.14 20.07
CA PHE A 608 1.77 -21.38 19.06
C PHE A 608 1.16 -21.55 17.66
N CYS A 609 1.10 -22.78 17.15
CA CYS A 609 0.61 -23.05 15.79
C CYS A 609 -0.84 -22.62 15.61
N ARG A 610 -1.70 -22.86 16.61
CA ARG A 610 -3.11 -22.43 16.58
C ARG A 610 -3.22 -20.91 16.51
N THR A 611 -2.45 -20.20 17.32
CA THR A 611 -2.46 -18.73 17.39
C THR A 611 -1.93 -18.10 16.11
N MET A 612 -0.91 -18.68 15.48
CA MET A 612 -0.38 -18.18 14.21
C MET A 612 -1.34 -18.43 13.03
N LYS A 613 -2.11 -19.53 13.05
CA LYS A 613 -3.15 -19.84 12.04
C LYS A 613 -4.42 -19.01 12.19
N ASP A 614 -4.70 -18.50 13.39
CA ASP A 614 -5.86 -17.65 13.67
C ASP A 614 -5.51 -16.46 14.58
N PRO A 615 -4.70 -15.50 14.09
CA PRO A 615 -4.18 -14.40 14.91
C PRO A 615 -5.30 -13.48 15.39
N PRO A 616 -5.43 -13.22 16.71
CA PRO A 616 -6.47 -12.33 17.23
C PRO A 616 -6.35 -10.90 16.68
N VAL A 617 -5.12 -10.45 16.38
CA VAL A 617 -4.85 -9.14 15.76
C VAL A 617 -5.38 -9.01 14.34
N LEU A 618 -5.74 -10.12 13.68
CA LEU A 618 -6.33 -10.13 12.34
C LEU A 618 -7.85 -10.26 12.38
N LYS A 619 -8.42 -10.93 13.40
CA LYS A 619 -9.86 -11.12 13.59
C LYS A 619 -10.63 -9.81 13.59
N ARG A 620 -10.11 -8.78 14.27
CA ARG A 620 -10.72 -7.43 14.32
C ARG A 620 -10.93 -6.78 12.94
N PHE A 621 -10.25 -7.24 11.89
CA PHE A 621 -10.46 -6.78 10.52
C PHE A 621 -11.33 -7.76 9.74
N LYS A 622 -10.99 -9.05 9.82
CA LYS A 622 -11.68 -10.12 9.09
C LYS A 622 -13.17 -10.22 9.46
N ASP A 623 -13.48 -10.20 10.75
CA ASP A 623 -14.84 -10.41 11.25
C ASP A 623 -15.75 -9.20 11.01
N ARG A 624 -15.15 -8.03 10.75
CA ARG A 624 -15.85 -6.79 10.43
C ARG A 624 -15.99 -6.56 8.93
N LEU A 625 -15.37 -7.37 8.07
CA LEU A 625 -15.45 -7.15 6.63
C LEU A 625 -16.82 -7.56 6.09
N GLN A 626 -17.49 -6.59 5.48
CA GLN A 626 -18.78 -6.73 4.80
C GLN A 626 -18.59 -6.60 3.30
N TRP A 627 -19.43 -7.28 2.52
CA TRP A 627 -19.42 -7.17 1.07
C TRP A 627 -20.46 -6.17 0.62
N MET A 628 -20.05 -5.29 -0.30
CA MET A 628 -20.95 -4.41 -1.03
C MET A 628 -20.92 -4.79 -2.50
N VAL A 629 -22.07 -4.65 -3.16
CA VAL A 629 -22.21 -4.79 -4.60
C VAL A 629 -22.33 -3.39 -5.18
N ASN A 630 -21.43 -3.05 -6.10
CA ASN A 630 -21.35 -1.72 -6.71
C ASN A 630 -21.62 -1.83 -8.20
N GLU A 631 -22.40 -0.90 -8.75
CA GLU A 631 -22.66 -0.85 -10.18
C GLU A 631 -21.41 -0.40 -10.95
N PHE A 632 -21.18 -1.03 -12.10
CA PHE A 632 -20.12 -0.69 -13.03
C PHE A 632 -20.73 -0.24 -14.38
N PRO A 633 -20.24 0.86 -14.99
CA PRO A 633 -20.80 1.32 -16.27
C PRO A 633 -20.59 0.31 -17.41
N THR A 634 -21.67 -0.13 -18.07
CA THR A 634 -21.66 -1.07 -19.21
C THR A 634 -22.23 -0.47 -20.50
N SER A 635 -22.02 -1.16 -21.62
CA SER A 635 -22.55 -0.78 -22.93
C SER A 635 -23.91 -1.41 -23.28
N GLY A 636 -24.31 -2.46 -22.56
CA GLY A 636 -25.49 -3.27 -22.89
C GLY A 636 -26.60 -3.19 -21.85
N ASP A 637 -27.74 -3.79 -22.19
CA ASP A 637 -28.94 -3.79 -21.33
C ASP A 637 -28.80 -4.65 -20.07
N CYS A 638 -27.72 -5.43 -19.96
CA CYS A 638 -27.40 -6.22 -18.78
C CYS A 638 -26.43 -5.42 -17.87
N PRO A 639 -26.88 -5.01 -16.66
CA PRO A 639 -26.02 -4.31 -15.72
C PRO A 639 -24.84 -5.20 -15.27
N LEU A 640 -23.65 -4.61 -15.17
CA LEU A 640 -22.51 -5.23 -14.52
C LEU A 640 -22.35 -4.63 -13.13
N TYR A 641 -22.21 -5.49 -12.14
CA TYR A 641 -21.83 -5.13 -10.80
C TYR A 641 -20.48 -5.75 -10.43
N PHE A 642 -19.82 -5.21 -9.41
CA PHE A 642 -18.66 -5.83 -8.80
C PHE A 642 -18.76 -5.81 -7.27
N MET A 643 -18.25 -6.87 -6.66
CA MET A 643 -18.15 -6.96 -5.21
C MET A 643 -16.93 -6.19 -4.69
N SER A 644 -17.07 -5.47 -3.58
CA SER A 644 -15.96 -4.89 -2.83
C SER A 644 -16.13 -5.14 -1.34
N GLY A 645 -15.01 -5.38 -0.65
CA GLY A 645 -15.01 -5.53 0.81
C GLY A 645 -14.88 -4.18 1.50
N VAL A 646 -15.75 -3.91 2.48
CA VAL A 646 -15.75 -2.70 3.29
C VAL A 646 -15.72 -3.06 4.77
N LEU A 647 -14.99 -2.27 5.55
CA LEU A 647 -14.90 -2.48 6.98
C LEU A 647 -16.16 -1.97 7.69
N GLY A 648 -16.87 -2.87 8.36
CA GLY A 648 -18.06 -2.58 9.16
C GLY A 648 -17.77 -1.91 10.50
N GLU A 649 -18.83 -1.77 11.32
CA GLU A 649 -18.76 -1.16 12.66
C GLU A 649 -17.83 -1.94 13.59
N LEU A 650 -17.35 -1.29 14.67
CA LEU A 650 -16.74 -2.02 15.77
C LEU A 650 -17.76 -3.00 16.36
N THR A 651 -17.29 -4.18 16.75
CA THR A 651 -18.09 -5.20 17.42
C THR A 651 -17.36 -5.70 18.67
N GLY A 652 -18.09 -6.36 19.56
CA GLY A 652 -17.50 -7.02 20.73
C GLY A 652 -16.71 -6.09 21.66
N ALA A 653 -15.49 -6.50 22.00
CA ALA A 653 -14.63 -5.82 22.96
C ALA A 653 -14.23 -4.40 22.55
N ASP A 654 -13.95 -4.17 21.25
CA ASP A 654 -13.57 -2.85 20.74
C ASP A 654 -14.75 -1.87 20.81
N LYS A 655 -15.97 -2.34 20.53
CA LYS A 655 -17.18 -1.53 20.67
C LYS A 655 -17.43 -1.17 22.14
N ALA A 656 -17.33 -2.15 23.05
CA ALA A 656 -17.52 -1.89 24.47
C ALA A 656 -16.53 -0.86 25.05
N LEU A 657 -15.27 -0.86 24.58
CA LEU A 657 -14.27 0.15 24.96
C LEU A 657 -14.56 1.52 24.36
N SER A 658 -14.97 1.55 23.09
CA SER A 658 -15.40 2.78 22.40
C SER A 658 -16.60 3.41 23.09
N ASP A 659 -17.61 2.62 23.43
CA ASP A 659 -18.81 3.05 24.15
C ASP A 659 -18.46 3.54 25.56
N ALA A 660 -17.61 2.82 26.31
CA ALA A 660 -17.16 3.23 27.63
C ALA A 660 -16.33 4.53 27.61
N ALA A 661 -15.49 4.72 26.57
CA ALA A 661 -14.76 5.96 26.37
C ALA A 661 -15.71 7.11 26.03
N SER A 662 -16.80 6.85 25.28
CA SER A 662 -17.79 7.85 24.90
C SER A 662 -18.65 8.30 26.07
N VAL A 663 -19.06 7.40 26.96
CA VAL A 663 -19.81 7.73 28.18
C VAL A 663 -18.99 8.57 29.17
N ALA A 664 -17.66 8.49 29.14
CA ALA A 664 -16.79 9.34 29.95
C ALA A 664 -16.62 10.77 29.37
N MET A 665 -17.15 11.04 28.16
CA MET A 665 -17.11 12.35 27.49
C MET A 665 -18.38 13.18 27.70
N ASP A 666 -19.49 12.55 28.06
CA ASP A 666 -20.75 13.18 28.49
C ASP A 666 -20.75 13.39 30.01
#